data_AF-A0A3D0FZM1-F1
#
_entry.id   AF-A0A3D0FZM1-F1
#
_cell.length_a   1.000
_cell.length_b   1.000
_cell.length_c   1.000
_cell.angle_alpha   90.00
_cell.angle_beta   90.00
_cell.angle_gamma   90.00
#
_symmetry.space_group_name_H-M   'P 1'
#
loop_
_entity.id
_entity.type
_entity.pdbx_description
1 polymer ?
#
loop_
_entity_poly.entity_id
_entity_poly.type
_entity_poly.pdbx_seq_one_letter_code
_entity_poly.pdbx_strand_id
1 'polypeptide(L)'
;MKKKLILTTLVLCFSLSFYAMEMFNSRLWSRINSTFGTNKIVFIMKNSNEFTRNEVVKLLIEGVKKYHVNLKTAYSSNGVQNAYLLLSDQEKVFSSISLIAKKAYDFSTPDQDVYFSTDRSDPDSAGYLYTVFSQGTSLVQYHSFHDIVDGNAQLYGWYNVMSEDLNQSKAFTEYLRENMPKNVQVLGMSYNEPKNESSRNEIILISFVLYLLLMFLEVSKNMKEISLRKSLGESFIHIVYDLFNPFFITSFVGSFAFFILSYLLLIRTFNSYTLEYIGQLGSYFLFVSCMTIFLLLILGSVIYMISPVNIIKNRNLNQAIYNFNYILKIVFIVFLFPQILVYSINASKNSLNLADYLSFQNVIKSNVAFVGLNPNSKYTSNSDELTKQSRLYLDYAIENSNYYLNYQEQDLPEELLPDSRKYENYQYIEITKNFFEYYPIDVKEINLKSIEEPIILVNKDKRKEIGFYLKSICQECKIIITTSSYSIPDFKAIFHASYSNPVLLIYPSIKNVESKSAQSFYYYRATPLDAIQKRNELVKHFDNNWAFTNNENTIKRSITDSLIKTYYATIVLIQSLATLLLIVLHGITVLYELNKKEIAIHYFTGYSFLQRSSFIVFQDVLLFGLLWVYLVMRNFTVIESLFYALCVMLLNLCIASIHLFLSEKKQSIDALKNN
;
A
#
# COMPACT_ATOMS: atom_id res chain seq x y z
N MET A 1 16.23 15.43 -28.77
CA MET A 1 15.14 15.76 -27.82
C MET A 1 13.82 15.09 -28.17
N LYS A 2 13.33 15.10 -29.42
CA LYS A 2 12.07 14.42 -29.82
C LYS A 2 11.90 13.00 -29.23
N LYS A 3 12.92 12.14 -29.34
CA LYS A 3 12.90 10.78 -28.74
C LYS A 3 12.82 10.75 -27.21
N LYS A 4 13.47 11.69 -26.53
CA LYS A 4 13.49 11.79 -25.06
C LYS A 4 12.13 12.22 -24.51
N LEU A 5 11.50 13.16 -25.21
CA LEU A 5 10.19 13.72 -24.88
C LEU A 5 9.08 12.65 -25.01
N ILE A 6 9.10 11.88 -26.10
CA ILE A 6 8.21 10.72 -26.33
C ILE A 6 8.31 9.69 -25.20
N LEU A 7 9.54 9.37 -24.77
CA LEU A 7 9.76 8.42 -23.69
C LEU A 7 9.13 8.89 -22.37
N THR A 8 9.33 10.16 -22.00
CA THR A 8 8.69 10.72 -20.79
C THR A 8 7.18 10.71 -20.85
N THR A 9 6.59 11.03 -22.00
CA THR A 9 5.14 11.01 -22.18
C THR A 9 4.59 9.60 -22.05
N LEU A 10 5.25 8.60 -22.64
CA LEU A 10 4.88 7.19 -22.49
C LEU A 10 4.93 6.74 -21.02
N VAL A 11 5.99 7.12 -20.30
CA VAL A 11 6.14 6.78 -18.87
C VAL A 11 5.06 7.45 -18.02
N LEU A 12 4.68 8.69 -18.34
CA LEU A 12 3.63 9.43 -17.63
C LEU A 12 2.24 8.82 -17.87
N CYS A 13 1.93 8.47 -19.12
CA CYS A 13 0.67 7.79 -19.45
C CYS A 13 0.59 6.40 -18.79
N PHE A 14 1.69 5.65 -18.77
CA PHE A 14 1.77 4.37 -18.05
C PHE A 14 1.48 4.53 -16.56
N SER A 15 2.05 5.56 -15.93
CA SER A 15 1.90 5.82 -14.50
C SER A 15 0.46 6.22 -14.14
N LEU A 16 -0.20 7.02 -14.99
CA LEU A 16 -1.62 7.36 -14.83
C LEU A 16 -2.54 6.15 -15.03
N SER A 17 -2.27 5.30 -16.02
CA SER A 17 -3.01 4.05 -16.21
C SER A 17 -2.85 3.09 -15.04
N PHE A 18 -1.63 2.93 -14.52
CA PHE A 18 -1.35 2.09 -13.36
C PHE A 18 -2.00 2.67 -12.10
N TYR A 19 -1.99 3.99 -11.92
CA TYR A 19 -2.70 4.66 -10.83
C TYR A 19 -4.22 4.44 -10.92
N ALA A 20 -4.80 4.58 -12.12
CA ALA A 20 -6.22 4.29 -12.34
C ALA A 20 -6.56 2.84 -11.96
N MET A 21 -5.69 1.90 -12.31
CA MET A 21 -5.80 0.49 -11.93
C MET A 21 -5.72 0.29 -10.42
N GLU A 22 -4.75 0.91 -9.74
CA GLU A 22 -4.63 0.82 -8.28
C GLU A 22 -5.85 1.45 -7.57
N MET A 23 -6.34 2.59 -8.08
CA MET A 23 -7.53 3.26 -7.57
C MET A 23 -8.77 2.42 -7.71
N PHE A 24 -8.96 1.83 -8.90
CA PHE A 24 -10.04 0.90 -9.17
C PHE A 24 -9.97 -0.29 -8.21
N ASN A 25 -8.81 -0.93 -8.07
CA ASN A 25 -8.61 -2.05 -7.15
C ASN A 25 -8.88 -1.65 -5.70
N SER A 26 -8.31 -0.54 -5.24
CA SER A 26 -8.51 -0.02 -3.89
C SER A 26 -9.99 0.27 -3.62
N ARG A 27 -10.72 0.84 -4.58
CA ARG A 27 -12.16 1.12 -4.46
C ARG A 27 -12.98 -0.15 -4.50
N LEU A 28 -12.69 -1.08 -5.40
CA LEU A 28 -13.37 -2.37 -5.50
C LEU A 28 -13.20 -3.17 -4.21
N TRP A 29 -11.99 -3.26 -3.66
CA TRP A 29 -11.73 -3.96 -2.40
C TRP A 29 -12.24 -3.23 -1.18
N SER A 30 -12.25 -1.88 -1.19
CA SER A 30 -13.02 -1.13 -0.20
C SER A 30 -14.50 -1.47 -0.33
N ARG A 31 -15.08 -1.46 -1.52
CA ARG A 31 -16.48 -1.83 -1.71
C ARG A 31 -16.74 -3.29 -1.38
N ILE A 32 -15.79 -4.22 -1.45
CA ILE A 32 -16.02 -5.62 -1.05
C ILE A 32 -15.84 -5.82 0.46
N ASN A 33 -14.85 -5.17 1.08
CA ASN A 33 -14.56 -5.33 2.52
C ASN A 33 -15.27 -4.31 3.43
N SER A 34 -15.52 -3.11 2.92
CA SER A 34 -16.08 -1.91 3.56
C SER A 34 -17.36 -1.40 2.87
N THR A 35 -18.13 -2.27 2.22
CA THR A 35 -19.35 -1.93 1.44
C THR A 35 -20.42 -1.14 2.19
N PHE A 36 -20.28 -0.95 3.49
CA PHE A 36 -21.40 -0.67 4.38
C PHE A 36 -21.25 0.59 5.24
N GLY A 37 -20.20 1.39 5.00
CA GLY A 37 -19.94 2.65 5.72
C GLY A 37 -18.45 2.86 6.03
N THR A 38 -18.01 4.12 6.09
CA THR A 38 -16.65 4.50 6.54
C THR A 38 -16.49 4.42 8.05
N ASN A 39 -17.62 4.48 8.76
CA ASN A 39 -17.73 4.46 10.21
C ASN A 39 -18.06 3.04 10.67
N LYS A 40 -17.10 2.37 11.30
CA LYS A 40 -17.29 1.03 11.87
C LYS A 40 -17.15 1.04 13.39
N ILE A 41 -18.09 0.40 14.06
CA ILE A 41 -17.96 0.05 15.47
C ILE A 41 -17.74 -1.45 15.54
N VAL A 42 -16.68 -1.85 16.24
CA VAL A 42 -16.33 -3.26 16.44
C VAL A 42 -16.77 -3.66 17.84
N PHE A 43 -17.59 -4.70 17.92
CA PHE A 43 -17.97 -5.31 19.18
C PHE A 43 -17.81 -6.84 19.12
N ILE A 44 -17.57 -7.44 20.28
CA ILE A 44 -17.64 -8.88 20.49
C ILE A 44 -18.98 -9.20 21.12
N MET A 45 -19.66 -10.18 20.54
CA MET A 45 -20.78 -10.87 21.18
C MET A 45 -20.28 -12.17 21.82
N LYS A 46 -20.38 -12.26 23.14
CA LYS A 46 -20.02 -13.44 23.93
C LYS A 46 -21.25 -14.33 24.11
N ASN A 47 -21.02 -15.63 24.17
CA ASN A 47 -22.05 -16.59 24.55
C ASN A 47 -22.42 -16.37 26.03
N SER A 48 -23.71 -16.44 26.34
CA SER A 48 -24.26 -16.31 27.69
C SER A 48 -25.49 -17.19 27.84
N ASN A 49 -25.61 -17.84 28.98
CA ASN A 49 -26.80 -18.63 29.32
C ASN A 49 -28.01 -17.74 29.68
N GLU A 50 -27.81 -16.42 29.81
CA GLU A 50 -28.88 -15.46 30.14
C GLU A 50 -29.81 -15.16 28.95
N PHE A 51 -29.35 -15.37 27.72
CA PHE A 51 -30.12 -15.06 26.51
C PHE A 51 -30.16 -16.27 25.57
N THR A 52 -31.34 -16.60 25.07
CA THR A 52 -31.49 -17.63 24.04
C THR A 52 -31.00 -17.10 22.69
N ARG A 53 -30.55 -18.00 21.82
CA ARG A 53 -30.15 -17.66 20.44
C ARG A 53 -31.24 -16.84 19.72
N ASN A 54 -32.49 -17.26 19.86
CA ASN A 54 -33.63 -16.62 19.18
C ASN A 54 -33.85 -15.18 19.67
N GLU A 55 -33.69 -14.93 20.96
CA GLU A 55 -33.78 -13.56 21.52
C GLU A 55 -32.66 -12.68 20.99
N VAL A 56 -31.43 -13.18 20.95
CA VAL A 56 -30.27 -12.45 20.42
C VAL A 56 -30.47 -12.13 18.93
N VAL A 57 -30.85 -13.13 18.11
CA VAL A 57 -31.12 -12.95 16.68
C VAL A 57 -32.24 -11.93 16.46
N LYS A 58 -33.32 -12.01 17.24
CA LYS A 58 -34.43 -11.05 17.17
C LYS A 58 -33.96 -9.63 17.46
N LEU A 59 -33.18 -9.42 18.53
CA LEU A 59 -32.63 -8.11 18.88
C LEU A 59 -31.71 -7.55 17.79
N LEU A 60 -30.89 -8.41 17.16
CA LEU A 60 -30.04 -8.02 16.04
C LEU A 60 -30.87 -7.56 14.83
N ILE A 61 -31.89 -8.34 14.43
CA ILE A 61 -32.76 -8.01 13.29
C ILE A 61 -33.55 -6.73 13.56
N GLU A 62 -34.13 -6.59 14.75
CA GLU A 62 -34.88 -5.39 15.15
C GLU A 62 -33.98 -4.16 15.21
N GLY A 63 -32.78 -4.28 15.80
CA GLY A 63 -31.81 -3.19 15.88
C GLY A 63 -31.31 -2.75 14.50
N VAL A 64 -30.97 -3.71 13.62
CA VAL A 64 -30.55 -3.44 12.23
C VAL A 64 -31.61 -2.64 11.48
N LYS A 65 -32.88 -3.04 11.60
CA LYS A 65 -34.01 -2.33 10.96
C LYS A 65 -34.26 -0.96 11.60
N LYS A 66 -34.25 -0.87 12.93
CA LYS A 66 -34.57 0.36 13.68
C LYS A 66 -33.55 1.48 13.48
N TYR A 67 -32.26 1.13 13.49
CA TYR A 67 -31.17 2.10 13.39
C TYR A 67 -30.57 2.18 11.97
N HIS A 68 -31.16 1.47 11.00
CA HIS A 68 -30.66 1.44 9.61
C HIS A 68 -29.15 1.16 9.52
N VAL A 69 -28.70 0.15 10.28
CA VAL A 69 -27.28 -0.26 10.31
C VAL A 69 -27.11 -1.60 9.61
N ASN A 70 -25.94 -1.83 9.03
CA ASN A 70 -25.55 -3.11 8.49
C ASN A 70 -24.62 -3.83 9.47
N LEU A 71 -24.82 -5.12 9.61
CA LEU A 71 -24.05 -5.98 10.50
C LEU A 71 -23.31 -7.04 9.69
N LYS A 72 -22.00 -7.15 9.92
CA LYS A 72 -21.15 -8.19 9.32
C LYS A 72 -20.41 -8.95 10.39
N THR A 73 -20.49 -10.27 10.33
CA THR A 73 -19.57 -11.18 11.02
C THR A 73 -18.88 -12.06 9.98
N ALA A 74 -17.67 -12.53 10.27
CA ALA A 74 -16.96 -13.42 9.37
C ALA A 74 -16.08 -14.38 10.15
N TYR A 75 -15.91 -15.57 9.60
CA TYR A 75 -15.01 -16.57 10.12
C TYR A 75 -14.30 -17.28 8.98
N SER A 76 -13.15 -17.87 9.31
CA SER A 76 -12.40 -18.70 8.37
C SER A 76 -12.55 -20.17 8.76
N SER A 77 -13.07 -20.98 7.85
CA SER A 77 -13.22 -22.43 8.02
C SER A 77 -12.68 -23.14 6.80
N ASN A 78 -11.82 -24.14 7.01
CA ASN A 78 -11.29 -25.00 5.94
C ASN A 78 -10.60 -24.25 4.78
N GLY A 79 -9.98 -23.11 5.08
CA GLY A 79 -9.35 -22.24 4.07
C GLY A 79 -10.33 -21.36 3.31
N VAL A 80 -11.62 -21.35 3.66
CA VAL A 80 -12.64 -20.46 3.09
C VAL A 80 -12.97 -19.38 4.11
N GLN A 81 -13.07 -18.13 3.66
CA GLN A 81 -13.59 -17.06 4.50
C GLN A 81 -15.09 -16.88 4.24
N ASN A 82 -15.92 -17.21 5.23
CA ASN A 82 -17.36 -17.06 5.12
C ASN A 82 -17.77 -15.81 5.91
N ALA A 83 -18.39 -14.86 5.22
CA ALA A 83 -18.87 -13.61 5.76
C ALA A 83 -20.39 -13.59 5.74
N TYR A 84 -21.00 -13.38 6.90
CA TYR A 84 -22.46 -13.34 7.07
C TYR A 84 -22.91 -11.90 7.22
N LEU A 85 -23.91 -11.56 6.42
CA LEU A 85 -24.40 -10.20 6.28
C LEU A 85 -25.85 -10.11 6.72
N LEU A 86 -26.11 -9.28 7.73
CA LEU A 86 -27.46 -8.84 8.11
C LEU A 86 -27.58 -7.37 7.74
N LEU A 87 -28.36 -7.10 6.71
CA LEU A 87 -28.37 -5.81 6.03
C LEU A 87 -29.71 -5.12 6.24
N SER A 88 -29.68 -3.81 6.50
CA SER A 88 -30.89 -3.01 6.63
C SER A 88 -31.58 -2.77 5.28
N ASP A 89 -30.79 -2.71 4.20
CA ASP A 89 -31.24 -2.52 2.81
C ASP A 89 -30.29 -3.26 1.86
N GLN A 90 -30.72 -4.41 1.36
CA GLN A 90 -29.89 -5.33 0.59
C GLN A 90 -29.73 -4.89 -0.86
N GLU A 91 -30.78 -4.32 -1.46
CA GLU A 91 -30.72 -3.78 -2.81
C GLU A 91 -29.70 -2.64 -2.88
N LYS A 92 -29.71 -1.73 -1.89
CA LYS A 92 -28.72 -0.64 -1.81
C LYS A 92 -27.29 -1.15 -1.66
N VAL A 93 -27.08 -2.22 -0.89
CA VAL A 93 -25.74 -2.79 -0.68
C VAL A 93 -25.25 -3.50 -1.95
N PHE A 94 -25.99 -4.48 -2.44
CA PHE A 94 -25.50 -5.37 -3.49
C PHE A 94 -25.51 -4.69 -4.86
N SER A 95 -26.34 -3.66 -5.06
CA SER A 95 -26.23 -2.78 -6.22
C SER A 95 -24.87 -2.06 -6.32
N SER A 96 -24.10 -1.97 -5.23
CA SER A 96 -22.77 -1.36 -5.19
C SER A 96 -21.61 -2.36 -5.34
N ILE A 97 -21.90 -3.67 -5.40
CA ILE A 97 -20.95 -4.77 -5.51
C ILE A 97 -20.96 -5.37 -6.93
N SER A 98 -19.78 -5.70 -7.47
CA SER A 98 -19.58 -6.38 -8.77
C SER A 98 -20.07 -7.81 -8.77
N LEU A 99 -21.38 -8.03 -8.71
CA LEU A 99 -21.97 -9.36 -8.73
C LEU A 99 -22.34 -9.77 -10.16
N ILE A 100 -21.96 -10.97 -10.56
CA ILE A 100 -22.55 -11.66 -11.71
C ILE A 100 -23.42 -12.78 -11.16
N ALA A 101 -24.73 -12.52 -11.10
CA ALA A 101 -25.72 -13.47 -10.65
C ALA A 101 -25.74 -14.70 -11.58
N LYS A 102 -25.69 -15.90 -10.98
CA LYS A 102 -25.95 -17.17 -11.67
C LYS A 102 -27.41 -17.59 -11.52
N LYS A 103 -28.06 -17.19 -10.43
CA LYS A 103 -29.44 -17.49 -10.06
C LYS A 103 -30.15 -16.20 -9.66
N ALA A 104 -31.47 -16.14 -9.84
CA ALA A 104 -32.28 -15.11 -9.18
C ALA A 104 -32.28 -15.40 -7.67
N TYR A 105 -32.15 -14.36 -6.85
CA TYR A 105 -32.12 -14.49 -5.41
C TYR A 105 -32.95 -13.38 -4.77
N ASP A 106 -33.63 -13.71 -3.68
CA ASP A 106 -34.35 -12.77 -2.84
C ASP A 106 -33.73 -12.87 -1.44
N PHE A 107 -33.17 -11.77 -0.97
CA PHE A 107 -32.54 -11.71 0.33
C PHE A 107 -33.51 -11.31 1.47
N SER A 108 -34.75 -10.98 1.10
CA SER A 108 -35.82 -10.63 2.03
C SER A 108 -36.52 -11.86 2.62
N THR A 109 -36.33 -13.02 2.00
CA THR A 109 -36.85 -14.30 2.49
C THR A 109 -35.81 -15.00 3.37
N PRO A 110 -36.08 -15.20 4.67
CA PRO A 110 -35.16 -15.84 5.60
C PRO A 110 -35.12 -17.37 5.45
N ASP A 111 -35.62 -17.94 4.36
CA ASP A 111 -35.82 -19.39 4.20
C ASP A 111 -34.75 -20.06 3.31
N GLN A 112 -33.78 -19.31 2.79
CA GLN A 112 -32.73 -19.83 1.91
C GLN A 112 -31.37 -19.19 2.21
N ASP A 113 -30.33 -20.01 2.37
CA ASP A 113 -28.94 -19.52 2.31
C ASP A 113 -28.64 -19.09 0.87
N VAL A 114 -28.46 -17.78 0.70
CA VAL A 114 -28.02 -17.20 -0.56
C VAL A 114 -26.60 -16.72 -0.33
N TYR A 115 -25.64 -17.33 -1.02
CA TYR A 115 -24.25 -16.93 -0.92
C TYR A 115 -23.61 -16.58 -2.25
N PHE A 116 -22.62 -15.68 -2.17
CA PHE A 116 -21.80 -15.26 -3.30
C PHE A 116 -20.34 -15.60 -3.09
N SER A 117 -19.74 -16.21 -4.11
CA SER A 117 -18.37 -16.68 -4.09
C SER A 117 -17.45 -15.79 -4.91
N THR A 118 -16.18 -15.67 -4.51
CA THR A 118 -15.14 -15.14 -5.40
C THR A 118 -14.67 -16.16 -6.45
N ASP A 119 -15.07 -17.43 -6.32
CA ASP A 119 -14.75 -18.48 -7.29
C ASP A 119 -15.81 -18.55 -8.39
N ARG A 120 -15.36 -18.33 -9.63
CA ARG A 120 -16.21 -18.41 -10.82
C ARG A 120 -16.74 -19.83 -11.07
N SER A 121 -15.98 -20.84 -10.67
CA SER A 121 -16.30 -22.25 -10.90
C SER A 121 -17.25 -22.86 -9.87
N ASP A 122 -17.51 -22.15 -8.76
CA ASP A 122 -18.43 -22.59 -7.70
C ASP A 122 -19.86 -22.78 -8.24
N PRO A 123 -20.34 -24.03 -8.36
CA PRO A 123 -21.64 -24.32 -8.99
C PRO A 123 -22.82 -23.99 -8.07
N ASP A 124 -22.59 -23.94 -6.76
CA ASP A 124 -23.62 -23.82 -5.75
C ASP A 124 -23.93 -22.34 -5.44
N SER A 125 -22.94 -21.47 -5.64
CA SER A 125 -23.04 -20.01 -5.47
C SER A 125 -24.17 -19.37 -6.28
N ALA A 126 -24.93 -18.46 -5.65
CA ALA A 126 -26.00 -17.69 -6.29
C ALA A 126 -25.46 -16.71 -7.35
N GLY A 127 -24.18 -16.38 -7.28
CA GLY A 127 -23.47 -15.48 -8.18
C GLY A 127 -22.01 -15.39 -7.80
N TYR A 128 -21.19 -14.75 -8.62
CA TYR A 128 -19.79 -14.54 -8.29
C TYR A 128 -19.44 -13.06 -8.20
N LEU A 129 -18.56 -12.75 -7.24
CA LEU A 129 -17.98 -11.44 -7.06
C LEU A 129 -16.85 -11.26 -8.07
N TYR A 130 -17.12 -10.47 -9.11
CA TYR A 130 -16.15 -10.18 -10.14
C TYR A 130 -15.05 -9.26 -9.61
N THR A 131 -13.81 -9.77 -9.60
CA THR A 131 -12.61 -8.99 -9.34
C THR A 131 -11.71 -9.00 -10.57
N VAL A 132 -11.30 -7.82 -11.05
CA VAL A 132 -10.33 -7.69 -12.16
C VAL A 132 -8.96 -8.27 -11.75
N PHE A 133 -8.63 -8.19 -10.46
CA PHE A 133 -7.48 -8.82 -9.83
C PHE A 133 -7.91 -9.51 -8.54
N SER A 134 -7.70 -10.82 -8.42
CA SER A 134 -7.86 -11.46 -7.12
C SER A 134 -6.72 -10.99 -6.22
N GLN A 135 -7.03 -10.39 -5.06
CA GLN A 135 -6.07 -10.08 -4.00
C GLN A 135 -5.63 -11.37 -3.29
N GLY A 136 -5.33 -12.42 -4.03
CA GLY A 136 -4.81 -13.66 -3.46
C GLY A 136 -5.73 -14.44 -2.51
N THR A 137 -6.89 -13.95 -2.08
CA THR A 137 -7.92 -14.77 -1.43
C THR A 137 -8.56 -15.67 -2.48
N SER A 138 -8.29 -16.98 -2.42
CA SER A 138 -8.82 -17.92 -3.41
C SER A 138 -10.33 -18.09 -3.31
N LEU A 139 -10.92 -17.96 -2.12
CA LEU A 139 -12.35 -18.19 -1.90
C LEU A 139 -12.87 -17.40 -0.68
N VAL A 140 -13.69 -16.38 -0.94
CA VAL A 140 -14.54 -15.73 0.07
C VAL A 140 -15.99 -15.98 -0.32
N GLN A 141 -16.80 -16.44 0.64
CA GLN A 141 -18.24 -16.64 0.47
C GLN A 141 -19.00 -15.62 1.32
N TYR A 142 -19.92 -14.88 0.70
CA TYR A 142 -20.76 -13.89 1.37
C TYR A 142 -22.17 -14.45 1.48
N HIS A 143 -22.53 -14.90 2.68
CA HIS A 143 -23.81 -15.52 2.99
C HIS A 143 -24.81 -14.49 3.51
N SER A 144 -26.09 -14.75 3.26
CA SER A 144 -27.17 -14.12 4.01
C SER A 144 -27.08 -14.52 5.49
N PHE A 145 -27.77 -13.79 6.37
CA PHE A 145 -27.78 -14.15 7.80
C PHE A 145 -28.57 -15.43 8.11
N HIS A 146 -29.12 -16.12 7.10
CA HIS A 146 -29.97 -17.31 7.22
C HIS A 146 -29.34 -18.41 8.08
N ASP A 147 -28.12 -18.85 7.79
CA ASP A 147 -27.46 -19.90 8.57
C ASP A 147 -27.27 -19.50 10.05
N ILE A 148 -27.11 -18.21 10.33
CA ILE A 148 -27.05 -17.71 11.70
C ILE A 148 -28.45 -17.68 12.34
N VAL A 149 -29.52 -17.45 11.59
CA VAL A 149 -30.88 -17.59 12.12
C VAL A 149 -31.17 -19.06 12.46
N ASP A 150 -30.83 -19.98 11.54
CA ASP A 150 -31.22 -21.40 11.61
C ASP A 150 -30.31 -22.27 12.48
N GLY A 151 -29.21 -21.71 12.99
CA GLY A 151 -28.28 -22.47 13.83
C GLY A 151 -27.19 -23.21 13.07
N ASN A 152 -27.12 -23.05 11.75
CA ASN A 152 -26.11 -23.65 10.89
C ASN A 152 -24.76 -22.92 10.93
N ALA A 153 -24.72 -21.67 11.41
CA ALA A 153 -23.50 -20.87 11.58
C ALA A 153 -23.37 -20.27 12.99
N GLN A 154 -22.17 -19.80 13.35
CA GLN A 154 -21.90 -19.26 14.69
C GLN A 154 -22.46 -17.84 14.87
N LEU A 155 -23.20 -17.61 15.97
CA LEU A 155 -23.78 -16.31 16.36
C LEU A 155 -22.86 -15.48 17.28
N TYR A 156 -21.89 -16.12 17.94
CA TYR A 156 -21.01 -15.43 18.90
C TYR A 156 -19.64 -15.19 18.29
N GLY A 157 -19.09 -13.98 18.48
CA GLY A 157 -17.82 -13.60 17.89
C GLY A 157 -17.74 -12.11 17.59
N TRP A 158 -16.90 -11.76 16.62
CA TRP A 158 -16.60 -10.39 16.24
C TRP A 158 -17.62 -9.87 15.23
N TYR A 159 -18.20 -8.72 15.54
CA TYR A 159 -19.18 -8.05 14.71
C TYR A 159 -18.71 -6.65 14.33
N ASN A 160 -18.95 -6.31 13.07
CA ASN A 160 -18.78 -4.97 12.54
C ASN A 160 -20.16 -4.36 12.31
N VAL A 161 -20.46 -3.28 13.03
CA VAL A 161 -21.62 -2.42 12.79
C VAL A 161 -21.20 -1.29 11.88
N MET A 162 -21.93 -1.09 10.80
CA MET A 162 -21.56 -0.13 9.76
C MET A 162 -22.81 0.68 9.36
N SER A 163 -22.64 2.00 9.25
CA SER A 163 -23.67 2.92 8.78
C SER A 163 -23.01 4.16 8.15
N GLU A 164 -23.77 4.88 7.33
CA GLU A 164 -23.38 6.20 6.81
C GLU A 164 -23.29 7.22 7.96
N ASP A 165 -24.18 7.13 8.95
CA ASP A 165 -24.18 7.96 10.15
C ASP A 165 -23.60 7.19 11.35
N LEU A 166 -22.49 7.67 11.89
CA LEU A 166 -21.85 7.08 13.07
C LEU A 166 -22.79 7.07 14.29
N ASN A 167 -23.69 8.05 14.42
CA ASN A 167 -24.62 8.11 15.53
C ASN A 167 -25.60 6.93 15.50
N GLN A 168 -25.97 6.44 14.32
CA GLN A 168 -26.79 5.24 14.19
C GLN A 168 -26.03 3.98 14.62
N SER A 169 -24.77 3.85 14.22
CA SER A 169 -23.91 2.75 14.69
C SER A 169 -23.72 2.79 16.21
N LYS A 170 -23.53 3.98 16.79
CA LYS A 170 -23.43 4.17 18.24
C LYS A 170 -24.73 3.80 18.95
N ALA A 171 -25.86 4.33 18.49
CA ALA A 171 -27.18 4.05 19.05
C ALA A 171 -27.55 2.56 18.96
N PHE A 172 -27.21 1.88 17.86
CA PHE A 172 -27.39 0.43 17.75
C PHE A 172 -26.53 -0.33 18.77
N THR A 173 -25.26 0.07 18.93
CA THR A 173 -24.35 -0.61 19.85
C THR A 173 -24.74 -0.36 21.31
N GLU A 174 -25.21 0.85 21.64
CA GLU A 174 -25.79 1.20 22.94
C GLU A 174 -27.07 0.42 23.20
N TYR A 175 -27.98 0.34 22.22
CA TYR A 175 -29.18 -0.50 22.29
C TYR A 175 -28.84 -1.96 22.61
N LEU A 176 -27.86 -2.54 21.93
CA LEU A 176 -27.43 -3.91 22.24
C LEU A 176 -26.83 -4.02 23.64
N ARG A 177 -26.10 -3.00 24.12
CA ARG A 177 -25.53 -2.99 25.48
C ARG A 177 -26.60 -2.80 26.56
N GLU A 178 -27.65 -2.02 26.30
CA GLU A 178 -28.76 -1.84 27.23
C GLU A 178 -29.59 -3.11 27.37
N ASN A 179 -29.80 -3.83 26.26
CA ASN A 179 -30.61 -5.05 26.25
C ASN A 179 -29.80 -6.31 26.57
N MET A 180 -28.47 -6.31 26.35
CA MET A 180 -27.57 -7.46 26.57
C MET A 180 -26.18 -7.03 27.11
N PRO A 181 -26.10 -6.39 28.29
CA PRO A 181 -24.88 -5.73 28.77
C PRO A 181 -23.69 -6.66 28.98
N LYS A 182 -23.93 -7.90 29.45
CA LYS A 182 -22.85 -8.87 29.72
C LYS A 182 -22.37 -9.61 28.48
N ASN A 183 -23.20 -9.65 27.43
CA ASN A 183 -22.89 -10.37 26.19
C ASN A 183 -22.10 -9.48 25.22
N VAL A 184 -22.26 -8.16 25.29
CA VAL A 184 -21.72 -7.24 24.28
C VAL A 184 -20.55 -6.45 24.85
N GLN A 185 -19.34 -6.78 24.40
CA GLN A 185 -18.14 -6.00 24.68
C GLN A 185 -17.77 -5.15 23.47
N VAL A 186 -17.80 -3.82 23.63
CA VAL A 186 -17.35 -2.91 22.56
C VAL A 186 -15.87 -2.70 22.71
N LEU A 187 -15.13 -3.00 21.64
CA LEU A 187 -13.67 -2.98 21.68
C LEU A 187 -13.07 -1.70 21.14
N GLY A 188 -13.81 -0.99 20.28
CA GLY A 188 -13.34 0.27 19.76
C GLY A 188 -14.17 0.80 18.61
N MET A 189 -13.99 2.08 18.34
CA MET A 189 -14.46 2.75 17.13
C MET A 189 -13.27 2.85 16.19
N SER A 190 -13.38 2.28 15.00
CA SER A 190 -12.40 2.55 13.97
C SER A 190 -13.01 3.53 13.00
N TYR A 191 -12.52 4.76 13.10
CA TYR A 191 -12.61 5.69 11.99
C TYR A 191 -11.68 5.11 10.93
N ASN A 192 -12.20 4.82 9.74
CA ASN A 192 -11.30 4.86 8.61
C ASN A 192 -10.75 6.29 8.61
N GLU A 193 -9.49 6.47 9.04
CA GLU A 193 -8.74 7.63 8.59
C GLU A 193 -9.00 7.70 7.08
N PRO A 194 -9.46 8.85 6.55
CA PRO A 194 -9.70 8.97 5.12
C PRO A 194 -8.44 8.44 4.45
N LYS A 195 -8.57 7.29 3.76
CA LYS A 195 -7.45 6.62 3.07
C LYS A 195 -6.65 7.74 2.44
N ASN A 196 -5.41 7.94 2.88
CA ASN A 196 -4.68 9.19 2.66
C ASN A 196 -4.69 9.56 1.17
N GLU A 197 -5.74 10.27 0.72
CA GLU A 197 -5.94 10.64 -0.69
C GLU A 197 -4.94 11.74 -1.05
N SER A 198 -4.27 12.32 -0.04
CA SER A 198 -3.16 13.26 -0.20
C SER A 198 -2.07 12.67 -1.07
N SER A 199 -1.57 11.46 -0.77
CA SER A 199 -0.46 10.87 -1.53
C SER A 199 -0.85 10.60 -3.00
N ARG A 200 -2.14 10.49 -3.27
CA ARG A 200 -2.71 10.15 -4.58
C ARG A 200 -2.96 11.38 -5.45
N ASN A 201 -3.50 12.44 -4.87
CA ASN A 201 -3.60 13.76 -5.51
C ASN A 201 -2.22 14.38 -5.74
N GLU A 202 -1.27 14.11 -4.85
CA GLU A 202 0.13 14.49 -5.01
C GLU A 202 0.74 13.92 -6.30
N ILE A 203 0.38 12.70 -6.73
CA ILE A 203 0.95 12.08 -7.94
C ILE A 203 0.36 12.68 -9.22
N ILE A 204 -0.93 12.98 -9.23
CA ILE A 204 -1.56 13.71 -10.33
C ILE A 204 -0.95 15.11 -10.43
N LEU A 205 -0.79 15.80 -9.30
CA LEU A 205 -0.16 17.10 -9.23
C LEU A 205 1.30 17.06 -9.70
N ILE A 206 2.09 16.10 -9.20
CA ILE A 206 3.48 15.89 -9.60
C ILE A 206 3.54 15.61 -11.10
N SER A 207 2.71 14.72 -11.64
CA SER A 207 2.65 14.41 -13.08
C SER A 207 2.26 15.63 -13.92
N PHE A 208 1.29 16.43 -13.46
CA PHE A 208 0.90 17.67 -14.12
C PHE A 208 2.02 18.70 -14.12
N VAL A 209 2.66 18.93 -12.96
CA VAL A 209 3.80 19.85 -12.84
C VAL A 209 4.95 19.35 -13.72
N LEU A 210 5.27 18.06 -13.72
CA LEU A 210 6.28 17.46 -14.59
C LEU A 210 6.01 17.76 -16.09
N TYR A 211 4.76 17.60 -16.52
CA TYR A 211 4.35 17.85 -17.90
C TYR A 211 4.42 19.35 -18.26
N LEU A 212 3.99 20.23 -17.34
CA LEU A 212 4.09 21.68 -17.46
C LEU A 212 5.56 22.14 -17.58
N LEU A 213 6.45 21.55 -16.79
CA LEU A 213 7.88 21.81 -16.86
C LEU A 213 8.45 21.37 -18.22
N LEU A 214 8.13 20.15 -18.71
CA LEU A 214 8.57 19.68 -20.03
C LEU A 214 8.12 20.62 -21.17
N MET A 215 6.88 21.12 -21.10
CA MET A 215 6.36 22.11 -22.05
C MET A 215 7.15 23.40 -22.01
N PHE A 216 7.43 23.91 -20.83
CA PHE A 216 8.24 25.10 -20.62
C PHE A 216 9.67 24.95 -21.17
N LEU A 217 10.29 23.78 -21.03
CA LEU A 217 11.59 23.50 -21.64
C LEU A 217 11.52 23.56 -23.18
N GLU A 218 10.45 23.06 -23.81
CA GLU A 218 10.31 23.11 -25.27
C GLU A 218 10.05 24.54 -25.77
N VAL A 219 9.30 25.36 -25.02
CA VAL A 219 9.14 26.80 -25.30
C VAL A 219 10.47 27.53 -25.21
N SER A 220 11.23 27.30 -24.14
CA SER A 220 12.56 27.87 -23.93
C SER A 220 13.49 27.57 -25.10
N LYS A 221 13.50 26.31 -25.58
CA LYS A 221 14.31 25.91 -26.73
C LYS A 221 13.92 26.62 -28.03
N ASN A 222 12.63 26.77 -28.28
CA ASN A 222 12.12 27.34 -29.53
C ASN A 222 11.92 28.87 -29.45
N MET A 223 12.30 29.51 -28.33
CA MET A 223 12.04 30.92 -28.03
C MET A 223 12.62 31.89 -29.09
N LYS A 224 13.79 31.58 -29.68
CA LYS A 224 14.37 32.37 -30.79
C LYS A 224 13.51 32.32 -32.05
N GLU A 225 13.07 31.13 -32.42
CA GLU A 225 12.22 30.91 -33.60
C GLU A 225 10.84 31.56 -33.40
N ILE A 226 10.25 31.41 -32.21
CA ILE A 226 8.99 32.05 -31.82
C ILE A 226 9.11 33.58 -31.94
N SER A 227 10.19 34.16 -31.43
CA SER A 227 10.39 35.61 -31.49
C SER A 227 10.61 36.11 -32.92
N LEU A 228 11.31 35.34 -33.77
CA LEU A 228 11.51 35.67 -35.19
C LEU A 228 10.20 35.63 -35.96
N ARG A 229 9.42 34.55 -35.83
CA ARG A 229 8.11 34.41 -36.48
C ARG A 229 7.14 35.52 -36.04
N LYS A 230 7.14 35.89 -34.76
CA LYS A 230 6.40 37.06 -34.27
C LYS A 230 6.86 38.38 -34.89
N SER A 231 8.18 38.56 -35.06
CA SER A 231 8.71 39.77 -35.72
C SER A 231 8.34 39.84 -37.21
N LEU A 232 8.09 38.69 -37.83
CA LEU A 232 7.58 38.57 -39.21
C LEU A 232 6.05 38.74 -39.30
N GLY A 233 5.37 39.00 -38.18
CA GLY A 233 3.92 39.25 -38.15
C GLY A 233 3.05 37.99 -38.03
N GLU A 234 3.63 36.80 -37.83
CA GLU A 234 2.83 35.60 -37.62
C GLU A 234 2.03 35.69 -36.31
N SER A 235 0.74 35.32 -36.38
CA SER A 235 -0.11 35.24 -35.20
C SER A 235 0.40 34.16 -34.24
N PHE A 236 0.31 34.41 -32.93
CA PHE A 236 0.80 33.46 -31.92
C PHE A 236 0.11 32.08 -32.03
N ILE A 237 -1.15 32.04 -32.48
CA ILE A 237 -1.91 30.79 -32.69
C ILE A 237 -1.23 29.94 -33.78
N HIS A 238 -0.80 30.56 -34.87
CA HIS A 238 -0.11 29.88 -35.96
C HIS A 238 1.25 29.32 -35.51
N ILE A 239 2.00 30.12 -34.74
CA ILE A 239 3.29 29.72 -34.16
C ILE A 239 3.12 28.54 -33.18
N VAL A 240 2.10 28.57 -32.31
CA VAL A 240 1.78 27.47 -31.38
C VAL A 240 1.46 26.19 -32.15
N TYR A 241 0.62 26.29 -33.18
CA TYR A 241 0.23 25.16 -34.00
C TYR A 241 1.43 24.53 -34.71
N ASP A 242 2.24 25.29 -35.43
CA ASP A 242 3.35 24.71 -36.20
C ASP A 242 4.44 24.08 -35.32
N LEU A 243 4.84 24.77 -34.25
CA LEU A 243 5.99 24.33 -33.44
C LEU A 243 5.63 23.21 -32.45
N PHE A 244 4.41 23.20 -31.94
CA PHE A 244 4.04 22.33 -30.83
C PHE A 244 2.98 21.28 -31.18
N ASN A 245 2.25 21.39 -32.30
CA ASN A 245 1.27 20.37 -32.72
C ASN A 245 1.86 18.94 -32.84
N PRO A 246 3.08 18.72 -33.37
CA PRO A 246 3.67 17.38 -33.40
C PRO A 246 3.86 16.78 -32.00
N PHE A 247 4.18 17.61 -31.01
CA PHE A 247 4.30 17.18 -29.62
C PHE A 247 2.95 16.75 -29.05
N PHE A 248 1.91 17.55 -29.26
CA PHE A 248 0.56 17.25 -28.78
C PHE A 248 -0.05 16.01 -29.44
N ILE A 249 0.08 15.87 -30.76
CA ILE A 249 -0.38 14.67 -31.48
C ILE A 249 0.31 13.43 -30.93
N THR A 250 1.64 13.48 -30.73
CA THR A 250 2.36 12.32 -30.22
C THR A 250 1.96 11.98 -28.78
N SER A 251 1.68 12.99 -27.95
CA SER A 251 1.20 12.79 -26.58
C SER A 251 -0.22 12.22 -26.54
N PHE A 252 -1.09 12.70 -27.42
CA PHE A 252 -2.46 12.22 -27.55
C PHE A 252 -2.50 10.77 -28.04
N VAL A 253 -1.78 10.47 -29.13
CA VAL A 253 -1.68 9.11 -29.68
C VAL A 253 -1.03 8.16 -28.68
N GLY A 254 0.03 8.59 -27.99
CA GLY A 254 0.68 7.80 -26.94
C GLY A 254 -0.28 7.49 -25.78
N SER A 255 -1.05 8.48 -25.32
CA SER A 255 -2.05 8.31 -24.26
C SER A 255 -3.18 7.36 -24.71
N PHE A 256 -3.66 7.52 -25.94
CA PHE A 256 -4.73 6.69 -26.50
C PHE A 256 -4.28 5.23 -26.69
N ALA A 257 -3.06 5.01 -27.21
CA ALA A 257 -2.49 3.67 -27.31
C ALA A 257 -2.33 3.02 -25.93
N PHE A 258 -1.85 3.77 -24.93
CA PHE A 258 -1.72 3.26 -23.56
C PHE A 258 -3.07 2.95 -22.92
N PHE A 259 -4.10 3.75 -23.18
CA PHE A 259 -5.47 3.48 -22.76
C PHE A 259 -5.97 2.15 -23.32
N ILE A 260 -5.83 1.92 -24.63
CA ILE A 260 -6.20 0.66 -25.28
C ILE A 260 -5.39 -0.51 -24.73
N LEU A 261 -4.09 -0.33 -24.51
CA LEU A 261 -3.21 -1.39 -24.02
C LEU A 261 -3.54 -1.75 -22.56
N SER A 262 -3.84 -0.75 -21.73
CA SER A 262 -4.33 -0.94 -20.36
C SER A 262 -5.68 -1.66 -20.37
N TYR A 263 -6.59 -1.26 -21.27
CA TYR A 263 -7.86 -1.94 -21.46
C TYR A 263 -7.70 -3.42 -21.82
N LEU A 264 -6.89 -3.74 -22.84
CA LEU A 264 -6.69 -5.10 -23.35
C LEU A 264 -5.98 -6.02 -22.35
N LEU A 265 -4.98 -5.51 -21.61
CA LEU A 265 -4.26 -6.31 -20.62
C LEU A 265 -5.10 -6.58 -19.37
N LEU A 266 -5.99 -5.66 -19.00
CA LEU A 266 -6.63 -5.63 -17.68
C LEU A 266 -8.08 -6.12 -17.72
N ILE A 267 -8.86 -5.77 -18.73
CA ILE A 267 -10.29 -6.10 -18.82
C ILE A 267 -10.48 -7.31 -19.73
N ARG A 268 -10.73 -8.48 -19.13
CA ARG A 268 -10.98 -9.72 -19.88
C ARG A 268 -12.47 -10.04 -20.10
N THR A 269 -13.38 -9.31 -19.46
CA THR A 269 -14.83 -9.53 -19.54
C THR A 269 -15.59 -8.21 -19.46
N PHE A 270 -16.68 -8.06 -20.20
CA PHE A 270 -17.55 -6.89 -20.15
C PHE A 270 -18.68 -7.06 -19.14
N ASN A 271 -18.80 -6.13 -18.20
CA ASN A 271 -19.86 -6.00 -17.19
C ASN A 271 -20.02 -4.52 -16.75
N SER A 272 -21.04 -4.20 -15.95
CA SER A 272 -21.32 -2.82 -15.50
C SER A 272 -20.14 -2.12 -14.78
N TYR A 273 -19.26 -2.88 -14.13
CA TYR A 273 -18.13 -2.33 -13.38
C TYR A 273 -16.84 -2.22 -14.20
N THR A 274 -16.66 -3.08 -15.19
CA THR A 274 -15.64 -2.84 -16.22
C THR A 274 -16.04 -1.65 -17.07
N LEU A 275 -17.34 -1.36 -17.25
CA LEU A 275 -17.82 -0.07 -17.76
C LEU A 275 -17.51 1.09 -16.80
N GLU A 276 -17.64 0.93 -15.48
CA GLU A 276 -17.19 1.95 -14.51
C GLU A 276 -15.66 2.17 -14.60
N TYR A 277 -14.85 1.11 -14.75
CA TYR A 277 -13.40 1.21 -14.94
C TYR A 277 -13.03 1.86 -16.28
N ILE A 278 -13.71 1.48 -17.37
CA ILE A 278 -13.60 2.15 -18.68
C ILE A 278 -13.99 3.63 -18.54
N GLY A 279 -15.03 3.93 -17.77
CA GLY A 279 -15.47 5.28 -17.45
C GLY A 279 -14.43 6.04 -16.63
N GLN A 280 -13.77 5.41 -15.65
CA GLN A 280 -12.67 6.00 -14.88
C GLN A 280 -11.45 6.25 -15.76
N LEU A 281 -11.00 5.25 -16.52
CA LEU A 281 -9.93 5.41 -17.51
C LEU A 281 -10.29 6.50 -18.54
N GLY A 282 -11.56 6.56 -18.97
CA GLY A 282 -12.09 7.58 -19.88
C GLY A 282 -12.07 8.97 -19.23
N SER A 283 -12.42 9.06 -17.95
CA SER A 283 -12.34 10.30 -17.17
C SER A 283 -10.91 10.76 -16.98
N TYR A 284 -9.95 9.85 -16.78
CA TYR A 284 -8.53 10.16 -16.74
C TYR A 284 -8.00 10.57 -18.12
N PHE A 285 -8.46 9.94 -19.19
CA PHE A 285 -8.14 10.35 -20.56
C PHE A 285 -8.68 11.76 -20.88
N LEU A 286 -9.92 12.05 -20.49
CA LEU A 286 -10.52 13.38 -20.60
C LEU A 286 -9.79 14.39 -19.72
N PHE A 287 -9.40 14.01 -18.51
CA PHE A 287 -8.60 14.84 -17.60
C PHE A 287 -7.24 15.19 -18.22
N VAL A 288 -6.52 14.19 -18.75
CA VAL A 288 -5.24 14.40 -19.46
C VAL A 288 -5.46 15.31 -20.67
N SER A 289 -6.54 15.11 -21.42
CA SER A 289 -6.89 15.94 -22.57
C SER A 289 -7.20 17.38 -22.17
N CYS A 290 -7.99 17.60 -21.10
CA CYS A 290 -8.29 18.92 -20.54
C CYS A 290 -7.04 19.61 -19.99
N MET A 291 -6.17 18.88 -19.29
CA MET A 291 -4.88 19.40 -18.82
C MET A 291 -3.99 19.78 -19.99
N THR A 292 -3.99 19.00 -21.08
CA THR A 292 -3.25 19.31 -22.30
C THR A 292 -3.79 20.58 -22.98
N ILE A 293 -5.10 20.78 -23.01
CA ILE A 293 -5.74 22.01 -23.52
C ILE A 293 -5.41 23.22 -22.61
N PHE A 294 -5.46 23.04 -21.30
CA PHE A 294 -5.10 24.08 -20.35
C PHE A 294 -3.62 24.48 -20.49
N LEU A 295 -2.74 23.50 -20.69
CA LEU A 295 -1.33 23.72 -21.00
C LEU A 295 -1.13 24.47 -22.32
N LEU A 296 -1.93 24.19 -23.36
CA LEU A 296 -1.94 24.94 -24.61
C LEU A 296 -2.30 26.42 -24.40
N LEU A 297 -3.28 26.70 -23.54
CA LEU A 297 -3.67 28.07 -23.19
C LEU A 297 -2.57 28.81 -22.42
N ILE A 298 -1.93 28.12 -21.45
CA ILE A 298 -0.76 28.66 -20.76
C ILE A 298 0.37 28.93 -21.77
N LEU A 299 0.62 28.01 -22.70
CA LEU A 299 1.63 28.17 -23.74
C LEU A 299 1.35 29.37 -24.63
N GLY A 300 0.12 29.49 -25.11
CA GLY A 300 -0.34 30.61 -25.91
C GLY A 300 -0.17 31.93 -25.18
N SER A 301 -0.45 31.96 -23.87
CA SER A 301 -0.26 33.14 -23.01
C SER A 301 1.22 33.49 -22.81
N VAL A 302 2.08 32.49 -22.56
CA VAL A 302 3.53 32.69 -22.44
C VAL A 302 4.11 33.17 -23.77
N ILE A 303 3.73 32.54 -24.88
CA ILE A 303 4.16 32.95 -26.22
C ILE A 303 3.67 34.36 -26.51
N TYR A 304 2.42 34.71 -26.18
CA TYR A 304 1.87 36.05 -26.32
C TYR A 304 2.72 37.10 -25.59
N MET A 305 3.19 36.81 -24.37
CA MET A 305 4.06 37.69 -23.58
C MET A 305 5.49 37.86 -24.14
N ILE A 306 5.96 36.97 -25.02
CA ILE A 306 7.28 37.11 -25.66
C ILE A 306 7.24 38.28 -26.66
N SER A 307 7.94 39.37 -26.32
CA SER A 307 8.04 40.57 -27.16
C SER A 307 9.08 40.40 -28.29
N PRO A 308 8.75 40.73 -29.55
CA PRO A 308 9.68 40.68 -30.67
C PRO A 308 10.86 41.68 -30.52
N VAL A 309 10.70 42.74 -29.72
CA VAL A 309 11.71 43.80 -29.53
C VAL A 309 12.98 43.28 -28.83
N ASN A 310 12.89 42.18 -28.09
CA ASN A 310 14.03 41.57 -27.39
C ASN A 310 15.07 40.92 -28.32
N ILE A 311 14.79 40.75 -29.62
CA ILE A 311 15.78 40.31 -30.63
C ILE A 311 16.84 41.38 -30.89
N ILE A 312 16.44 42.66 -30.89
CA ILE A 312 17.34 43.78 -31.24
C ILE A 312 18.38 44.03 -30.14
N LYS A 313 18.07 43.65 -28.88
CA LYS A 313 19.03 43.60 -27.77
C LYS A 313 19.16 42.16 -27.27
N ASN A 314 19.91 41.34 -28.00
CA ASN A 314 20.26 39.92 -27.75
C ASN A 314 20.60 39.55 -26.28
N ARG A 315 20.91 40.53 -25.42
CA ARG A 315 21.21 40.39 -23.99
C ARG A 315 19.98 40.10 -23.11
N ASN A 316 18.82 40.73 -23.38
CA ASN A 316 17.63 40.58 -22.51
C ASN A 316 16.92 39.23 -22.70
N LEU A 317 16.90 38.71 -23.92
CA LEU A 317 16.24 37.44 -24.25
C LEU A 317 17.00 36.24 -23.65
N ASN A 318 18.33 36.27 -23.73
CA ASN A 318 19.21 35.28 -23.12
C ASN A 318 19.10 35.26 -21.59
N GLN A 319 18.97 36.42 -20.95
CA GLN A 319 18.84 36.53 -19.50
C GLN A 319 17.46 36.09 -18.99
N ALA A 320 16.40 36.33 -19.76
CA ALA A 320 15.06 35.80 -19.45
C ALA A 320 15.01 34.26 -19.55
N ILE A 321 15.62 33.67 -20.59
CA ILE A 321 15.76 32.21 -20.75
C ILE A 321 16.53 31.60 -19.58
N TYR A 322 17.61 32.24 -19.16
CA TYR A 322 18.41 31.82 -18.01
C TYR A 322 17.60 31.82 -16.69
N ASN A 323 16.93 32.93 -16.38
CA ASN A 323 16.13 33.07 -15.17
C ASN A 323 14.98 32.05 -15.12
N PHE A 324 14.32 31.84 -16.25
CA PHE A 324 13.25 30.85 -16.37
C PHE A 324 13.73 29.43 -16.11
N ASN A 325 14.84 29.00 -16.72
CA ASN A 325 15.43 27.68 -16.47
C ASN A 325 15.93 27.50 -15.04
N TYR A 326 16.44 28.57 -14.42
CA TYR A 326 16.87 28.55 -13.02
C TYR A 326 15.68 28.37 -12.07
N ILE A 327 14.56 29.08 -12.29
CA ILE A 327 13.32 28.91 -11.53
C ILE A 327 12.76 27.49 -11.69
N LEU A 328 12.76 26.94 -12.91
CA LEU A 328 12.34 25.55 -13.17
C LEU A 328 13.19 24.54 -12.39
N LYS A 329 14.52 24.74 -12.37
CA LYS A 329 15.45 23.91 -11.58
C LYS A 329 15.14 24.00 -10.08
N ILE A 330 14.87 25.19 -9.54
CA ILE A 330 14.51 25.37 -8.12
C ILE A 330 13.22 24.63 -7.78
N VAL A 331 12.15 24.86 -8.56
CA VAL A 331 10.86 24.18 -8.35
C VAL A 331 11.04 22.66 -8.31
N PHE A 332 11.87 22.13 -9.20
CA PHE A 332 12.08 20.69 -9.29
C PHE A 332 12.96 20.11 -8.19
N ILE A 333 14.15 20.67 -8.02
CA ILE A 333 15.17 20.14 -7.11
C ILE A 333 14.79 20.42 -5.65
N VAL A 334 14.18 21.57 -5.35
CA VAL A 334 13.88 21.96 -3.96
C VAL A 334 12.51 21.45 -3.52
N PHE A 335 11.47 21.52 -4.37
CA PHE A 335 10.11 21.17 -3.95
C PHE A 335 9.65 19.77 -4.36
N LEU A 336 10.00 19.30 -5.57
CA LEU A 336 9.54 18.00 -6.08
C LEU A 336 10.48 16.84 -5.69
N PHE A 337 11.79 17.05 -5.69
CA PHE A 337 12.76 16.01 -5.33
C PHE A 337 12.54 15.39 -3.93
N PRO A 338 12.16 16.15 -2.89
CA PRO A 338 11.84 15.56 -1.59
C PRO A 338 10.67 14.57 -1.66
N GLN A 339 9.71 14.76 -2.57
CA GLN A 339 8.65 13.79 -2.79
C GLN A 339 9.21 12.49 -3.40
N ILE A 340 10.19 12.59 -4.31
CA ILE A 340 10.90 11.43 -4.87
C ILE A 340 11.61 10.62 -3.78
N LEU A 341 12.22 11.29 -2.81
CA LEU A 341 12.83 10.64 -1.65
C LEU A 341 11.80 9.87 -0.82
N VAL A 342 10.64 10.48 -0.55
CA VAL A 342 9.53 9.80 0.15
C VAL A 342 9.08 8.55 -0.61
N TYR A 343 8.89 8.63 -1.94
CA TYR A 343 8.53 7.46 -2.75
C TYR A 343 9.62 6.40 -2.80
N SER A 344 10.89 6.78 -2.79
CA SER A 344 12.03 5.85 -2.73
C SER A 344 12.06 5.07 -1.42
N ILE A 345 11.83 5.76 -0.30
CA ILE A 345 11.72 5.15 1.03
C ILE A 345 10.53 4.18 1.06
N ASN A 346 9.38 4.58 0.50
CA ASN A 346 8.19 3.72 0.44
C ASN A 346 8.40 2.50 -0.47
N ALA A 347 9.01 2.68 -1.63
CA ALA A 347 9.35 1.58 -2.54
C ALA A 347 10.28 0.59 -1.83
N SER A 348 11.32 1.08 -1.15
CA SER A 348 12.26 0.25 -0.40
C SER A 348 11.56 -0.53 0.72
N LYS A 349 10.77 0.15 1.57
CA LYS A 349 10.00 -0.49 2.65
C LYS A 349 9.03 -1.56 2.12
N ASN A 350 8.29 -1.27 1.05
CA ASN A 350 7.36 -2.24 0.47
C ASN A 350 8.08 -3.43 -0.18
N SER A 351 9.22 -3.18 -0.81
CA SER A 351 10.06 -4.23 -1.42
C SER A 351 10.66 -5.16 -0.35
N LEU A 352 11.11 -4.60 0.78
CA LEU A 352 11.60 -5.37 1.92
C LEU A 352 10.48 -6.24 2.50
N ASN A 353 9.31 -5.67 2.76
CA ASN A 353 8.15 -6.43 3.23
C ASN A 353 7.79 -7.57 2.26
N LEU A 354 7.81 -7.31 0.94
CA LEU A 354 7.55 -8.32 -0.07
C LEU A 354 8.62 -9.43 -0.04
N ALA A 355 9.89 -9.07 0.06
CA ALA A 355 10.99 -10.03 0.16
C ALA A 355 10.83 -10.93 1.39
N ASP A 356 10.44 -10.36 2.54
CA ASP A 356 10.17 -11.11 3.76
C ASP A 356 9.00 -12.09 3.56
N TYR A 357 7.88 -11.66 2.96
CA TYR A 357 6.78 -12.59 2.66
C TYR A 357 7.22 -13.71 1.72
N LEU A 358 8.02 -13.42 0.70
CA LEU A 358 8.52 -14.42 -0.24
C LEU A 358 9.51 -15.40 0.40
N SER A 359 10.32 -14.95 1.38
CA SER A 359 11.27 -15.81 2.09
C SER A 359 10.57 -16.71 3.12
N PHE A 360 9.57 -16.19 3.82
CA PHE A 360 8.88 -16.91 4.90
C PHE A 360 7.63 -17.67 4.46
N GLN A 361 7.11 -17.47 3.24
CA GLN A 361 5.85 -18.07 2.81
C GLN A 361 5.76 -19.59 3.00
N ASN A 362 6.84 -20.33 2.72
CA ASN A 362 6.82 -21.78 2.80
C ASN A 362 6.75 -22.23 4.26
N VAL A 363 7.53 -21.58 5.13
CA VAL A 363 7.51 -21.85 6.57
C VAL A 363 6.13 -21.57 7.14
N ILE A 364 5.50 -20.44 6.78
CA ILE A 364 4.17 -20.10 7.27
C ILE A 364 3.10 -21.06 6.74
N LYS A 365 3.10 -21.36 5.43
CA LYS A 365 2.14 -22.28 4.79
C LYS A 365 2.30 -23.73 5.25
N SER A 366 3.47 -24.09 5.76
CA SER A 366 3.79 -25.41 6.31
C SER A 366 3.27 -25.63 7.74
N ASN A 367 2.66 -24.62 8.37
CA ASN A 367 2.08 -24.75 9.69
C ASN A 367 0.56 -24.86 9.62
N VAL A 368 -0.01 -25.67 10.51
CA VAL A 368 -1.47 -25.74 10.73
C VAL A 368 -1.77 -25.23 12.13
N ALA A 369 -2.71 -24.31 12.23
CA ALA A 369 -3.15 -23.70 13.49
C ALA A 369 -4.65 -23.86 13.68
N PHE A 370 -5.06 -23.91 14.94
CA PHE A 370 -6.45 -23.81 15.35
C PHE A 370 -6.96 -22.38 15.20
N VAL A 371 -8.09 -22.22 14.52
CA VAL A 371 -8.72 -20.90 14.32
C VAL A 371 -9.89 -20.68 15.26
N GLY A 372 -10.64 -21.75 15.54
CA GLY A 372 -11.87 -21.67 16.31
C GLY A 372 -12.78 -22.88 16.07
N LEU A 373 -13.98 -22.80 16.61
CA LEU A 373 -15.05 -23.74 16.28
C LEU A 373 -15.38 -23.63 14.81
N ASN A 374 -15.65 -24.77 14.18
CA ASN A 374 -16.34 -24.76 12.92
C ASN A 374 -17.74 -24.17 13.18
N PRO A 375 -18.13 -23.14 12.44
CA PRO A 375 -19.45 -22.52 12.57
C PRO A 375 -20.63 -23.49 12.39
N ASN A 376 -20.44 -24.52 11.57
CA ASN A 376 -21.44 -25.57 11.36
C ASN A 376 -21.36 -26.67 12.43
N SER A 377 -20.62 -26.42 13.51
CA SER A 377 -20.52 -27.36 14.63
C SER A 377 -21.84 -27.46 15.37
N LYS A 378 -22.17 -28.68 15.78
CA LYS A 378 -23.37 -29.02 16.55
C LYS A 378 -23.38 -28.42 17.97
N TYR A 379 -22.24 -27.88 18.43
CA TYR A 379 -22.05 -27.43 19.81
C TYR A 379 -22.18 -25.92 20.00
N THR A 380 -22.42 -25.14 18.95
CA THR A 380 -22.41 -23.67 18.97
C THR A 380 -23.43 -23.03 19.93
N SER A 381 -24.43 -23.78 20.40
CA SER A 381 -25.54 -23.29 21.24
C SER A 381 -25.37 -23.51 22.76
N ASN A 382 -24.43 -24.35 23.23
CA ASN A 382 -24.28 -24.68 24.65
C ASN A 382 -22.90 -24.33 25.19
N SER A 383 -22.81 -23.33 26.08
CA SER A 383 -21.56 -22.80 26.64
C SER A 383 -20.74 -23.83 27.42
N ASP A 384 -21.39 -24.73 28.16
CA ASP A 384 -20.73 -25.78 28.94
C ASP A 384 -20.11 -26.83 28.02
N GLU A 385 -20.85 -27.23 26.98
CA GLU A 385 -20.34 -28.18 25.99
C GLU A 385 -19.22 -27.57 25.16
N LEU A 386 -19.29 -26.27 24.81
CA LEU A 386 -18.20 -25.55 24.16
C LEU A 386 -16.94 -25.49 25.03
N THR A 387 -17.11 -25.26 26.34
CA THR A 387 -15.99 -25.24 27.29
C THR A 387 -15.37 -26.62 27.39
N LYS A 388 -16.18 -27.67 27.48
CA LYS A 388 -15.72 -29.07 27.50
C LYS A 388 -14.97 -29.44 26.24
N GLN A 389 -15.50 -29.11 25.07
CA GLN A 389 -14.84 -29.37 23.79
C GLN A 389 -13.52 -28.57 23.71
N SER A 390 -13.52 -27.30 24.09
CA SER A 390 -12.29 -26.48 24.08
C SER A 390 -11.20 -27.07 24.95
N ARG A 391 -11.57 -27.65 26.11
CA ARG A 391 -10.64 -28.41 26.96
C ARG A 391 -10.16 -29.69 26.28
N LEU A 392 -11.04 -30.47 25.66
CA LEU A 392 -10.64 -31.68 24.91
C LEU A 392 -9.63 -31.36 23.80
N TYR A 393 -9.86 -30.28 23.04
CA TYR A 393 -8.90 -29.84 22.04
C TYR A 393 -7.59 -29.35 22.66
N LEU A 394 -7.67 -28.57 23.74
CA LEU A 394 -6.49 -28.08 24.45
C LEU A 394 -5.63 -29.23 24.98
N ASP A 395 -6.25 -30.24 25.60
CA ASP A 395 -5.57 -31.43 26.12
C ASP A 395 -4.90 -32.22 24.98
N TYR A 396 -5.63 -32.45 23.88
CA TYR A 396 -5.08 -33.07 22.68
C TYR A 396 -3.89 -32.28 22.12
N ALA A 397 -3.99 -30.95 22.06
CA ALA A 397 -2.94 -30.08 21.55
C ALA A 397 -1.70 -30.08 22.46
N ILE A 398 -1.87 -30.07 23.79
CA ILE A 398 -0.76 -30.21 24.75
C ILE A 398 0.04 -31.49 24.51
N GLU A 399 -0.65 -32.59 24.16
CA GLU A 399 -0.02 -33.88 23.90
C GLU A 399 0.59 -34.01 22.49
N ASN A 400 -0.04 -33.40 21.48
CA ASN A 400 0.24 -33.73 20.07
C ASN A 400 0.81 -32.58 19.24
N SER A 401 0.80 -31.35 19.73
CA SER A 401 1.31 -30.20 18.96
C SER A 401 2.83 -30.19 18.90
N ASN A 402 3.36 -29.65 17.80
CA ASN A 402 4.80 -29.57 17.59
C ASN A 402 5.46 -28.57 18.55
N TYR A 403 4.82 -27.42 18.76
CA TYR A 403 5.26 -26.40 19.70
C TYR A 403 4.10 -25.47 20.08
N TYR A 404 4.31 -24.74 21.18
CA TYR A 404 3.47 -23.62 21.59
C TYR A 404 4.11 -22.30 21.16
N LEU A 405 3.31 -21.42 20.58
CA LEU A 405 3.68 -20.07 20.17
C LEU A 405 2.50 -19.13 20.42
N ASN A 406 2.69 -18.12 21.26
CA ASN A 406 1.66 -17.13 21.52
C ASN A 406 2.19 -15.71 21.41
N TYR A 407 1.33 -14.82 20.94
CA TYR A 407 1.64 -13.42 20.70
C TYR A 407 0.83 -12.61 21.72
N GLN A 408 1.51 -12.01 22.68
CA GLN A 408 0.89 -11.34 23.82
C GLN A 408 1.19 -9.85 23.82
N GLU A 409 0.17 -9.06 24.13
CA GLU A 409 0.25 -7.61 24.26
C GLU A 409 0.48 -7.23 25.72
N GLN A 410 1.31 -6.21 25.96
CA GLN A 410 1.69 -5.72 27.28
C GLN A 410 1.52 -4.19 27.34
N ASP A 411 0.69 -3.74 28.29
CA ASP A 411 0.49 -2.31 28.63
C ASP A 411 0.24 -1.40 27.41
N LEU A 412 -0.58 -1.88 26.45
CA LEU A 412 -0.91 -1.14 25.24
C LEU A 412 -1.71 0.12 25.58
N PRO A 413 -1.27 1.33 25.16
CA PRO A 413 -2.06 2.55 25.37
C PRO A 413 -3.40 2.49 24.62
N GLU A 414 -4.48 3.00 25.23
CA GLU A 414 -5.85 2.94 24.67
C GLU A 414 -5.99 3.54 23.25
N GLU A 415 -5.11 4.48 22.91
CA GLU A 415 -5.10 5.20 21.62
C GLU A 415 -4.35 4.44 20.51
N LEU A 416 -3.58 3.40 20.84
CA LEU A 416 -2.75 2.64 19.90
C LEU A 416 -3.52 1.45 19.35
N LEU A 417 -3.97 1.55 18.10
CA LEU A 417 -4.59 0.43 17.39
C LEU A 417 -3.56 -0.66 17.01
N PRO A 418 -3.98 -1.95 16.95
CA PRO A 418 -3.15 -3.08 16.52
C PRO A 418 -2.49 -2.93 15.14
N ASP A 419 -3.04 -2.04 14.31
CA ASP A 419 -2.60 -1.83 12.94
C ASP A 419 -1.38 -0.88 12.83
N SER A 420 -0.89 -0.32 13.95
CA SER A 420 0.25 0.60 13.95
C SER A 420 1.58 -0.15 14.09
N ARG A 421 2.64 0.23 13.37
CA ARG A 421 4.00 -0.35 13.58
C ARG A 421 4.52 -0.16 15.01
N LYS A 422 3.97 0.80 15.75
CA LYS A 422 4.31 1.04 17.17
C LYS A 422 3.79 -0.07 18.08
N TYR A 423 2.76 -0.81 17.66
CA TYR A 423 2.19 -1.93 18.38
C TYR A 423 3.23 -3.01 18.71
N GLU A 424 4.17 -3.28 17.81
CA GLU A 424 5.23 -4.28 17.99
C GLU A 424 6.12 -3.99 19.21
N ASN A 425 6.22 -2.73 19.65
CA ASN A 425 6.99 -2.35 20.82
C ASN A 425 6.31 -2.72 22.14
N TYR A 426 5.01 -3.04 22.10
CA TYR A 426 4.18 -3.42 23.24
C TYR A 426 3.82 -4.90 23.22
N GLN A 427 4.50 -5.71 22.40
CA GLN A 427 4.20 -7.12 22.24
C GLN A 427 5.41 -7.98 22.62
N TYR A 428 5.16 -9.15 23.20
CA TYR A 428 6.14 -10.21 23.39
C TYR A 428 5.61 -11.54 22.86
N ILE A 429 6.52 -12.48 22.58
CA ILE A 429 6.20 -13.79 22.02
C ILE A 429 6.55 -14.87 23.04
N GLU A 430 5.56 -15.64 23.46
CA GLU A 430 5.72 -16.82 24.31
C GLU A 430 5.98 -18.04 23.44
N ILE A 431 6.98 -18.84 23.78
CA ILE A 431 7.39 -19.95 22.94
C ILE A 431 8.00 -21.09 23.74
N THR A 432 7.76 -22.33 23.34
CA THR A 432 8.44 -23.49 23.93
C THR A 432 9.73 -23.81 23.17
N LYS A 433 10.78 -24.29 23.86
CA LYS A 433 12.08 -24.61 23.24
C LYS A 433 11.99 -25.52 22.01
N ASN A 434 11.01 -26.43 21.95
CA ASN A 434 10.79 -27.34 20.82
C ASN A 434 10.56 -26.61 19.49
N PHE A 435 10.11 -25.35 19.52
CA PHE A 435 10.02 -24.52 18.32
C PHE A 435 11.36 -24.43 17.57
N PHE A 436 12.48 -24.32 18.30
CA PHE A 436 13.81 -24.15 17.72
C PHE A 436 14.38 -25.43 17.09
N GLU A 437 13.69 -26.57 17.22
CA GLU A 437 13.98 -27.78 16.44
C GLU A 437 13.54 -27.59 14.97
N TYR A 438 12.44 -26.87 14.76
CA TYR A 438 11.86 -26.63 13.44
C TYR A 438 12.35 -25.33 12.81
N TYR A 439 12.58 -24.31 13.63
CA TYR A 439 13.10 -23.02 13.20
C TYR A 439 14.32 -22.63 14.06
N PRO A 440 15.51 -23.16 13.72
CA PRO A 440 16.72 -22.91 14.50
C PRO A 440 17.12 -21.44 14.48
N ILE A 441 17.45 -20.90 15.65
CA ILE A 441 17.99 -19.55 15.81
C ILE A 441 19.29 -19.64 16.59
N ASP A 442 20.36 -19.09 16.00
CA ASP A 442 21.68 -19.10 16.61
C ASP A 442 21.91 -17.82 17.42
N VAL A 443 21.89 -17.98 18.74
CA VAL A 443 22.15 -16.92 19.71
C VAL A 443 23.51 -17.19 20.36
N LYS A 444 24.42 -16.20 20.32
CA LYS A 444 25.79 -16.40 20.84
C LYS A 444 25.81 -16.66 22.34
N GLU A 445 24.92 -15.99 23.07
CA GLU A 445 24.91 -15.95 24.53
C GLU A 445 24.20 -17.16 25.16
N ILE A 446 23.40 -17.91 24.38
CA ILE A 446 22.69 -19.09 24.88
C ILE A 446 22.37 -20.10 23.77
N ASN A 447 22.51 -21.38 24.09
CA ASN A 447 21.95 -22.45 23.29
C ASN A 447 20.45 -22.62 23.62
N LEU A 448 19.58 -22.20 22.69
CA LEU A 448 18.13 -22.24 22.88
C LEU A 448 17.55 -23.66 23.00
N LYS A 449 18.30 -24.68 22.57
CA LYS A 449 17.85 -26.09 22.67
C LYS A 449 18.08 -26.69 24.06
N SER A 450 18.98 -26.12 24.86
CA SER A 450 19.35 -26.63 26.18
C SER A 450 18.77 -25.81 27.34
N ILE A 451 17.68 -25.08 27.10
CA ILE A 451 17.02 -24.28 28.14
C ILE A 451 16.29 -25.21 29.13
N GLU A 452 16.56 -25.02 30.42
CA GLU A 452 15.98 -25.79 31.53
C GLU A 452 15.04 -24.97 32.43
N GLU A 453 15.18 -23.64 32.41
CA GLU A 453 14.33 -22.68 33.15
C GLU A 453 13.70 -21.65 32.19
N PRO A 454 12.55 -21.05 32.52
CA PRO A 454 11.97 -19.98 31.71
C PRO A 454 12.92 -18.77 31.59
N ILE A 455 13.13 -18.29 30.37
CA ILE A 455 14.01 -17.15 30.09
C ILE A 455 13.32 -16.09 29.24
N ILE A 456 13.76 -14.84 29.38
CA ILE A 456 13.41 -13.75 28.47
C ILE A 456 14.63 -13.45 27.60
N LEU A 457 14.52 -13.65 26.28
CA LEU A 457 15.53 -13.24 25.31
C LEU A 457 15.15 -11.87 24.72
N VAL A 458 16.09 -10.94 24.76
CA VAL A 458 15.92 -9.60 24.18
C VAL A 458 17.19 -9.16 23.46
N ASN A 459 17.04 -8.65 22.24
CA ASN A 459 18.16 -8.04 21.53
C ASN A 459 18.53 -6.69 22.18
N LYS A 460 19.84 -6.43 22.30
CA LYS A 460 20.39 -5.21 22.91
C LYS A 460 19.84 -3.92 22.30
N ASP A 461 19.64 -3.89 20.98
CA ASP A 461 19.16 -2.71 20.27
C ASP A 461 17.66 -2.50 20.48
N LYS A 462 16.89 -3.59 20.45
CA LYS A 462 15.43 -3.52 20.67
C LYS A 462 15.08 -3.07 22.09
N ARG A 463 15.93 -3.35 23.09
CA ARG A 463 15.70 -3.01 24.50
C ARG A 463 15.31 -1.55 24.75
N LYS A 464 15.79 -0.61 23.94
CA LYS A 464 15.50 0.84 24.09
C LYS A 464 14.12 1.24 23.55
N GLU A 465 13.51 0.39 22.74
CA GLU A 465 12.25 0.68 22.03
C GLU A 465 11.05 0.01 22.69
N ILE A 466 11.28 -0.90 23.65
CA ILE A 466 10.21 -1.66 24.33
C ILE A 466 9.36 -0.71 25.18
N GLY A 467 8.05 -0.81 25.00
CA GLY A 467 7.05 0.03 25.69
C GLY A 467 6.68 -0.43 27.10
N PHE A 468 7.23 -1.54 27.56
CA PHE A 468 6.94 -2.18 28.85
C PHE A 468 8.20 -2.64 29.59
N TYR A 469 8.03 -2.99 30.87
CA TYR A 469 9.12 -3.48 31.71
C TYR A 469 9.29 -5.00 31.58
N LEU A 470 10.47 -5.50 31.19
CA LEU A 470 10.66 -6.94 30.93
C LEU A 470 10.26 -7.87 32.11
N LYS A 471 10.49 -7.46 33.37
CA LYS A 471 10.08 -8.31 34.51
C LYS A 471 8.58 -8.23 34.82
N SER A 472 7.81 -7.35 34.17
CA SER A 472 6.34 -7.40 34.28
C SER A 472 5.78 -8.64 33.59
N ILE A 473 6.49 -9.16 32.58
CA ILE A 473 6.11 -10.39 31.86
C ILE A 473 6.33 -11.62 32.74
N CYS A 474 7.51 -11.74 33.33
CA CYS A 474 7.87 -12.87 34.18
C CYS A 474 8.87 -12.42 35.25
N GLN A 475 8.43 -12.43 36.50
CA GLN A 475 9.20 -11.89 37.62
C GLN A 475 10.45 -12.71 37.92
N GLU A 476 10.35 -14.03 37.79
CA GLU A 476 11.39 -15.00 38.13
C GLU A 476 12.24 -15.44 36.93
N CYS A 477 11.90 -15.03 35.71
CA CYS A 477 12.63 -15.43 34.52
C CYS A 477 14.00 -14.78 34.43
N LYS A 478 14.99 -15.54 33.97
CA LYS A 478 16.31 -15.02 33.64
C LYS A 478 16.25 -14.20 32.36
N ILE A 479 16.69 -12.94 32.43
CA ILE A 479 16.77 -12.07 31.25
C ILE A 479 18.13 -12.23 30.59
N ILE A 480 18.12 -12.64 29.32
CA ILE A 480 19.29 -12.77 28.47
C ILE A 480 19.26 -11.67 27.42
N ILE A 481 20.27 -10.82 27.46
CA ILE A 481 20.47 -9.76 26.48
C ILE A 481 21.43 -10.28 25.43
N THR A 482 20.97 -10.36 24.19
CA THR A 482 21.78 -10.84 23.07
C THR A 482 22.22 -9.73 22.14
N THR A 483 23.40 -9.91 21.54
CA THR A 483 23.89 -9.12 20.41
C THR A 483 23.56 -9.74 19.05
N SER A 484 23.11 -10.99 19.02
CA SER A 484 22.65 -11.67 17.80
C SER A 484 21.31 -11.10 17.34
N SER A 485 21.19 -10.88 16.03
CA SER A 485 19.90 -10.60 15.39
C SER A 485 19.18 -11.90 15.05
N TYR A 486 17.86 -11.92 15.23
CA TYR A 486 16.99 -13.05 14.92
C TYR A 486 15.62 -12.59 14.42
N SER A 487 14.88 -13.50 13.80
CA SER A 487 13.53 -13.25 13.29
C SER A 487 12.61 -14.40 13.66
N ILE A 488 11.35 -14.12 13.99
CA ILE A 488 10.32 -15.13 14.26
C ILE A 488 9.23 -14.99 13.22
N PRO A 489 8.89 -16.06 12.46
CA PRO A 489 7.76 -16.04 11.54
C PRO A 489 6.46 -15.62 12.25
N ASP A 490 5.64 -14.80 11.60
CA ASP A 490 4.28 -14.53 12.04
C ASP A 490 3.35 -15.59 11.44
N PHE A 491 2.99 -16.59 12.23
CA PHE A 491 2.05 -17.61 11.75
C PHE A 491 0.61 -17.13 11.67
N LYS A 492 0.26 -15.96 12.19
CA LYS A 492 -1.04 -15.32 11.90
C LYS A 492 -1.00 -14.60 10.55
N ALA A 493 0.19 -14.15 10.14
CA ALA A 493 0.53 -13.55 8.84
C ALA A 493 -0.37 -12.39 8.41
N ILE A 494 -0.87 -11.62 9.39
CA ILE A 494 -1.89 -10.59 9.13
C ILE A 494 -1.23 -9.29 8.66
N PHE A 495 -0.12 -8.89 9.27
CA PHE A 495 0.50 -7.56 9.05
C PHE A 495 1.93 -7.61 8.53
N HIS A 496 2.69 -8.63 8.89
CA HIS A 496 4.06 -8.88 8.44
C HIS A 496 4.31 -10.39 8.30
N ALA A 497 5.40 -10.77 7.64
CA ALA A 497 5.78 -12.17 7.50
C ALA A 497 6.55 -12.71 8.71
N SER A 498 7.22 -11.82 9.44
CA SER A 498 8.03 -12.15 10.60
C SER A 498 8.28 -10.93 11.48
N TYR A 499 8.45 -11.16 12.78
CA TYR A 499 8.89 -10.17 13.75
C TYR A 499 10.42 -10.14 13.80
N SER A 500 11.03 -8.96 13.62
CA SER A 500 12.47 -8.78 13.76
C SER A 500 12.85 -8.48 15.21
N ASN A 501 13.75 -9.29 15.78
CA ASN A 501 14.23 -9.18 17.16
C ASN A 501 13.13 -8.98 18.23
N PRO A 502 11.99 -9.70 18.18
CA PRO A 502 10.94 -9.57 19.20
C PRO A 502 11.47 -10.02 20.58
N VAL A 503 10.85 -9.50 21.64
CA VAL A 503 11.07 -10.04 22.99
C VAL A 503 10.48 -11.46 23.03
N LEU A 504 11.32 -12.46 23.36
CA LEU A 504 10.88 -13.85 23.47
C LEU A 504 10.83 -14.26 24.94
N LEU A 505 9.70 -14.79 25.38
CA LEU A 505 9.58 -15.55 26.62
C LEU A 505 9.65 -17.04 26.27
N ILE A 506 10.77 -17.68 26.58
CA ILE A 506 11.07 -19.04 26.17
C ILE A 506 10.90 -20.00 27.35
N TYR A 507 9.98 -20.94 27.20
CA TYR A 507 9.69 -21.97 28.18
C TYR A 507 10.43 -23.29 27.86
N PRO A 508 10.97 -24.00 28.88
CA PRO A 508 11.60 -25.31 28.70
C PRO A 508 10.64 -26.38 28.21
N SER A 509 9.39 -26.32 28.67
CA SER A 509 8.32 -27.25 28.31
C SER A 509 6.99 -26.52 28.33
N ILE A 510 6.02 -27.06 27.59
CA ILE A 510 4.65 -26.56 27.60
C ILE A 510 4.00 -26.60 28.99
N LYS A 511 4.46 -27.52 29.86
CA LYS A 511 3.99 -27.59 31.25
C LYS A 511 4.28 -26.31 32.05
N ASN A 512 5.35 -25.60 31.70
CA ASN A 512 5.76 -24.36 32.38
C ASN A 512 4.97 -23.12 31.94
N VAL A 513 4.14 -23.22 30.90
CA VAL A 513 3.30 -22.11 30.44
C VAL A 513 2.10 -21.98 31.37
N GLU A 514 1.97 -20.85 32.05
CA GLU A 514 0.89 -20.58 33.01
C GLU A 514 -0.48 -20.47 32.32
N SER A 515 -0.56 -19.66 31.27
CA SER A 515 -1.80 -19.43 30.51
C SER A 515 -1.71 -20.06 29.13
N LYS A 516 -2.47 -21.14 28.90
CA LYS A 516 -2.48 -21.86 27.61
C LYS A 516 -3.75 -21.51 26.84
N SER A 517 -3.60 -21.05 25.60
CA SER A 517 -4.70 -20.85 24.66
C SER A 517 -4.64 -21.87 23.54
N ALA A 518 -5.79 -22.45 23.18
CA ALA A 518 -5.93 -23.38 22.06
C ALA A 518 -5.39 -22.81 20.72
N GLN A 519 -5.48 -21.49 20.53
CA GLN A 519 -5.00 -20.82 19.30
C GLN A 519 -3.48 -20.72 19.20
N SER A 520 -2.76 -21.00 20.29
CA SER A 520 -1.31 -20.88 20.38
C SER A 520 -0.56 -22.17 20.02
N PHE A 521 -1.29 -23.20 19.58
CA PHE A 521 -0.74 -24.51 19.25
C PHE A 521 -0.62 -24.68 17.74
N TYR A 522 0.55 -25.16 17.30
CA TYR A 522 0.87 -25.30 15.88
C TYR A 522 1.35 -26.71 15.54
N TYR A 523 0.91 -27.20 14.37
CA TYR A 523 1.35 -28.45 13.77
C TYR A 523 2.21 -28.17 12.54
N TYR A 524 3.53 -28.30 12.67
CA TYR A 524 4.47 -28.07 11.58
C TYR A 524 4.58 -29.28 10.66
N ARG A 525 4.74 -29.03 9.37
CA ARG A 525 5.03 -30.04 8.34
C ARG A 525 6.18 -29.59 7.46
N ALA A 526 6.87 -30.57 6.86
CA ALA A 526 8.02 -30.27 6.00
C ALA A 526 7.61 -29.45 4.76
N THR A 527 6.42 -29.71 4.21
CA THR A 527 5.92 -29.02 3.02
C THR A 527 4.52 -28.41 3.23
N PRO A 528 4.16 -27.35 2.48
CA PRO A 528 2.80 -26.80 2.48
C PRO A 528 1.71 -27.82 2.10
N LEU A 529 2.02 -28.77 1.22
CA LEU A 529 1.09 -29.81 0.81
C LEU A 529 0.76 -30.74 1.97
N ASP A 530 1.77 -31.17 2.72
CA ASP A 530 1.60 -32.01 3.90
C ASP A 530 0.83 -31.28 5.00
N ALA A 531 1.00 -29.96 5.12
CA ALA A 531 0.21 -29.12 6.03
C ALA A 531 -1.28 -29.14 5.66
N ILE A 532 -1.63 -29.08 4.37
CA ILE A 532 -3.03 -29.23 3.91
C ILE A 532 -3.58 -30.60 4.29
N GLN A 533 -2.78 -31.66 4.12
CA GLN A 533 -3.19 -33.02 4.51
C GLN A 533 -3.42 -33.11 6.02
N LYS A 534 -2.50 -32.59 6.84
CA LYS A 534 -2.65 -32.57 8.30
C LYS A 534 -3.85 -31.74 8.75
N ARG A 535 -4.11 -30.60 8.10
CA ARG A 535 -5.31 -29.79 8.34
C ARG A 535 -6.57 -30.63 8.12
N ASN A 536 -6.66 -31.31 6.97
CA ASN A 536 -7.83 -32.14 6.66
C ASN A 536 -7.96 -33.35 7.60
N GLU A 537 -6.84 -33.92 8.07
CA GLU A 537 -6.82 -34.97 9.10
C GLU A 537 -7.38 -34.47 10.43
N LEU A 538 -6.91 -33.31 10.91
CA LEU A 538 -7.39 -32.70 12.16
C LEU A 538 -8.87 -32.34 12.08
N VAL A 539 -9.33 -31.76 10.96
CA VAL A 539 -10.75 -31.47 10.72
C VAL A 539 -11.58 -32.76 10.84
N LYS A 540 -11.13 -33.87 10.26
CA LYS A 540 -11.82 -35.16 10.35
C LYS A 540 -11.78 -35.75 11.75
N HIS A 541 -10.64 -35.68 12.43
CA HIS A 541 -10.45 -36.22 13.78
C HIS A 541 -11.44 -35.61 14.78
N PHE A 542 -11.80 -34.36 14.57
CA PHE A 542 -12.75 -33.64 15.41
C PHE A 542 -14.14 -33.51 14.79
N ASP A 543 -14.52 -34.43 13.90
CA ASP A 543 -15.85 -34.50 13.28
C ASP A 543 -16.31 -33.18 12.66
N ASN A 544 -15.37 -32.45 12.04
CA ASN A 544 -15.60 -31.13 11.44
C ASN A 544 -16.12 -30.08 12.44
N ASN A 545 -15.99 -30.28 13.76
CA ASN A 545 -16.40 -29.32 14.78
C ASN A 545 -15.38 -28.21 15.02
N TRP A 546 -14.13 -28.39 14.62
CA TRP A 546 -13.07 -27.39 14.72
C TRP A 546 -12.56 -26.96 13.36
N ALA A 547 -12.24 -25.68 13.25
CA ALA A 547 -11.65 -25.08 12.07
C ALA A 547 -10.14 -24.94 12.24
N PHE A 548 -9.41 -25.43 11.23
CA PHE A 548 -7.96 -25.36 11.15
C PHE A 548 -7.55 -24.60 9.89
N THR A 549 -6.46 -23.84 9.96
CA THR A 549 -5.91 -23.06 8.84
C THR A 549 -4.41 -23.28 8.69
N ASN A 550 -3.93 -23.17 7.46
CA ASN A 550 -2.52 -23.06 7.11
C ASN A 550 -2.16 -21.70 6.47
N ASN A 551 -3.06 -20.71 6.60
CA ASN A 551 -2.88 -19.30 6.18
C ASN A 551 -2.47 -19.07 4.72
N GLU A 552 -2.71 -20.05 3.84
CA GLU A 552 -2.37 -19.97 2.43
C GLU A 552 -2.99 -18.75 1.74
N ASN A 553 -4.28 -18.51 2.00
CA ASN A 553 -5.02 -17.38 1.44
C ASN A 553 -4.55 -16.04 1.99
N THR A 554 -4.27 -15.96 3.30
CA THR A 554 -3.75 -14.75 3.94
C THR A 554 -2.38 -14.38 3.39
N ILE A 555 -1.49 -15.36 3.20
CA ILE A 555 -0.16 -15.16 2.61
C ILE A 555 -0.27 -14.73 1.14
N LYS A 556 -1.09 -15.42 0.35
CA LYS A 556 -1.27 -15.08 -1.06
C LYS A 556 -1.81 -13.66 -1.21
N ARG A 557 -2.74 -13.25 -0.36
CA ARG A 557 -3.24 -11.87 -0.29
C ARG A 557 -2.15 -10.87 0.03
N SER A 558 -1.38 -11.11 1.10
CA SER A 558 -0.34 -10.21 1.55
C SER A 558 0.78 -10.04 0.50
N ILE A 559 1.14 -11.12 -0.21
CA ILE A 559 2.09 -11.07 -1.33
C ILE A 559 1.53 -10.23 -2.49
N THR A 560 0.29 -10.46 -2.91
CA THR A 560 -0.33 -9.71 -4.01
C THR A 560 -0.42 -8.21 -3.69
N ASP A 561 -0.85 -7.87 -2.48
CA ASP A 561 -0.94 -6.47 -2.04
C ASP A 561 0.44 -5.80 -1.97
N SER A 562 1.45 -6.52 -1.47
CA SER A 562 2.83 -6.01 -1.40
C SER A 562 3.45 -5.85 -2.79
N LEU A 563 3.15 -6.75 -3.73
CA LEU A 563 3.58 -6.63 -5.13
C LEU A 563 3.00 -5.37 -5.77
N ILE A 564 1.68 -5.15 -5.67
CA ILE A 564 1.02 -3.97 -6.25
C ILE A 564 1.63 -2.68 -5.71
N LYS A 565 1.77 -2.57 -4.37
CA LYS A 565 2.38 -1.40 -3.71
C LYS A 565 3.84 -1.18 -4.11
N THR A 566 4.61 -2.26 -4.27
CA THR A 566 6.02 -2.21 -4.69
C THR A 566 6.16 -1.75 -6.13
N TYR A 567 5.40 -2.36 -7.06
CA TYR A 567 5.40 -1.94 -8.46
C TYR A 567 4.99 -0.49 -8.61
N TYR A 568 3.94 -0.06 -7.90
CA TYR A 568 3.48 1.31 -7.93
C TYR A 568 4.57 2.31 -7.53
N ALA A 569 5.14 2.13 -6.33
CA ALA A 569 6.15 3.03 -5.81
C ALA A 569 7.41 3.06 -6.71
N THR A 570 7.77 1.92 -7.31
CA THR A 570 8.91 1.80 -8.23
C THR A 570 8.67 2.55 -9.55
N ILE A 571 7.48 2.44 -10.13
CA ILE A 571 7.13 3.12 -11.38
C ILE A 571 7.18 4.64 -11.21
N VAL A 572 6.57 5.16 -10.13
CA VAL A 572 6.58 6.59 -9.80
C VAL A 572 8.00 7.10 -9.56
N LEU A 573 8.83 6.30 -8.89
CA LEU A 573 10.24 6.62 -8.67
C LEU A 573 11.01 6.74 -10.00
N ILE A 574 10.87 5.78 -10.91
CA ILE A 574 11.54 5.77 -12.22
C ILE A 574 11.11 6.98 -13.06
N GLN A 575 9.82 7.30 -13.09
CA GLN A 575 9.30 8.49 -13.81
C GLN A 575 9.94 9.78 -13.29
N SER A 576 10.02 9.90 -11.97
CA SER A 576 10.53 11.11 -11.33
C SER A 576 12.04 11.28 -11.57
N LEU A 577 12.80 10.18 -11.53
CA LEU A 577 14.22 10.13 -11.90
C LEU A 577 14.45 10.48 -13.38
N ALA A 578 13.66 9.91 -14.29
CA ALA A 578 13.78 10.20 -15.72
C ALA A 578 13.55 11.69 -16.00
N THR A 579 12.62 12.33 -15.30
CA THR A 579 12.34 13.74 -15.48
C THR A 579 13.39 14.65 -14.84
N LEU A 580 13.92 14.27 -13.67
CA LEU A 580 15.08 14.93 -13.06
C LEU A 580 16.23 15.00 -14.07
N LEU A 581 16.53 13.87 -14.70
CA LEU A 581 17.61 13.76 -15.67
C LEU A 581 17.36 14.65 -16.90
N LEU A 582 16.11 14.79 -17.36
CA LEU A 582 15.78 15.68 -18.48
C LEU A 582 15.91 17.16 -18.14
N ILE A 583 15.46 17.57 -16.95
CA ILE A 583 15.54 18.97 -16.49
C ILE A 583 16.99 19.36 -16.28
N VAL A 584 17.78 18.49 -15.63
CA VAL A 584 19.22 18.69 -15.45
C VAL A 584 19.88 18.86 -16.80
N LEU A 585 19.71 17.88 -17.72
CA LEU A 585 20.31 17.93 -19.05
C LEU A 585 19.89 19.18 -19.82
N HIS A 586 18.60 19.52 -19.85
CA HIS A 586 18.12 20.70 -20.56
C HIS A 586 18.68 22.00 -19.96
N GLY A 587 18.69 22.12 -18.63
CA GLY A 587 19.26 23.27 -17.94
C GLY A 587 20.73 23.46 -18.33
N ILE A 588 21.53 22.39 -18.30
CA ILE A 588 22.93 22.41 -18.75
C ILE A 588 23.03 22.79 -20.24
N THR A 589 22.22 22.20 -21.12
CA THR A 589 22.25 22.52 -22.55
C THR A 589 21.94 24.00 -22.81
N VAL A 590 20.95 24.58 -22.13
CA VAL A 590 20.60 26.00 -22.27
C VAL A 590 21.71 26.90 -21.74
N LEU A 591 22.22 26.60 -20.54
CA LEU A 591 23.34 27.30 -19.91
C LEU A 591 24.57 27.33 -20.83
N TYR A 592 24.86 26.20 -21.48
CA TYR A 592 25.93 26.10 -22.46
C TYR A 592 25.67 26.93 -23.72
N GLU A 593 24.48 26.83 -24.34
CA GLU A 593 24.13 27.62 -25.54
C GLU A 593 24.21 29.13 -25.31
N LEU A 594 23.84 29.59 -24.11
CA LEU A 594 23.92 31.00 -23.70
C LEU A 594 25.37 31.48 -23.60
N ASN A 595 26.26 30.64 -23.06
CA ASN A 595 27.65 30.98 -22.76
C ASN A 595 28.65 30.40 -23.76
N LYS A 596 28.20 29.83 -24.88
CA LYS A 596 29.05 29.05 -25.81
C LYS A 596 30.27 29.80 -26.32
N LYS A 597 30.17 31.12 -26.52
CA LYS A 597 31.29 31.96 -26.97
C LYS A 597 32.35 32.09 -25.88
N GLU A 598 31.93 32.37 -24.66
CA GLU A 598 32.81 32.49 -23.50
C GLU A 598 33.48 31.15 -23.16
N ILE A 599 32.72 30.06 -23.20
CA ILE A 599 33.23 28.70 -22.98
C ILE A 599 34.23 28.30 -24.08
N ALA A 600 33.93 28.60 -25.35
CA ALA A 600 34.86 28.34 -26.45
C ALA A 600 36.16 29.15 -26.31
N ILE A 601 36.06 30.44 -25.96
CA ILE A 601 37.24 31.29 -25.71
C ILE A 601 38.06 30.72 -24.56
N HIS A 602 37.43 30.34 -23.43
CA HIS A 602 38.13 29.74 -22.30
C HIS A 602 38.75 28.37 -22.63
N TYR A 603 38.09 27.57 -23.48
CA TYR A 603 38.63 26.31 -23.96
C TYR A 603 39.92 26.51 -24.78
N PHE A 604 39.91 27.44 -25.74
CA PHE A 604 41.08 27.72 -26.57
C PHE A 604 42.20 28.48 -25.85
N THR A 605 41.88 29.25 -24.80
CA THR A 605 42.86 29.92 -23.94
C THR A 605 43.45 29.01 -22.86
N GLY A 606 43.04 27.74 -22.79
CA GLY A 606 43.65 26.72 -21.93
C GLY A 606 43.17 26.70 -20.48
N TYR A 607 42.03 27.33 -20.17
CA TYR A 607 41.44 27.29 -18.83
C TYR A 607 41.10 25.85 -18.43
N SER A 608 41.15 25.48 -17.15
CA SER A 608 40.78 24.13 -16.70
C SER A 608 39.26 23.91 -16.80
N PHE A 609 38.82 22.65 -16.92
CA PHE A 609 37.39 22.30 -17.06
C PHE A 609 36.50 22.95 -15.98
N LEU A 610 36.96 22.95 -14.72
CA LEU A 610 36.24 23.57 -13.60
C LEU A 610 36.14 25.09 -13.71
N GLN A 611 37.17 25.77 -14.23
CA GLN A 611 37.13 27.21 -14.45
C GLN A 611 36.14 27.58 -15.55
N ARG A 612 36.10 26.78 -16.63
CA ARG A 612 35.16 26.97 -17.75
C ARG A 612 33.70 26.72 -17.37
N SER A 613 33.47 25.86 -16.38
CA SER A 613 32.12 25.48 -15.90
C SER A 613 31.75 26.13 -14.56
N SER A 614 32.52 27.12 -14.11
CA SER A 614 32.37 27.79 -12.80
C SER A 614 30.96 28.32 -12.53
N PHE A 615 30.27 28.83 -13.54
CA PHE A 615 28.89 29.32 -13.42
C PHE A 615 27.86 28.20 -13.16
N ILE A 616 28.11 26.97 -13.64
CA ILE A 616 27.27 25.79 -13.37
C ILE A 616 27.48 25.36 -11.92
N VAL A 617 28.74 25.28 -11.50
CA VAL A 617 29.13 24.90 -10.13
C VAL A 617 28.50 25.86 -9.11
N PHE A 618 28.55 27.17 -9.38
CA PHE A 618 27.96 28.17 -8.48
C PHE A 618 26.43 28.04 -8.35
N GLN A 619 25.72 27.82 -9.46
CA GLN A 619 24.27 27.59 -9.41
C GLN A 619 23.90 26.32 -8.64
N ASP A 620 24.67 25.25 -8.83
CA ASP A 620 24.41 23.97 -8.16
C ASP A 620 24.68 24.05 -6.65
N VAL A 621 25.65 24.86 -6.20
CA VAL A 621 25.88 25.17 -4.77
C VAL A 621 24.70 25.95 -4.17
N LEU A 622 24.13 26.92 -4.89
CA LEU A 622 22.92 27.63 -4.44
C LEU A 622 21.71 26.71 -4.34
N LEU A 623 21.51 25.83 -5.32
CA LEU A 623 20.45 24.81 -5.32
C LEU A 623 20.62 23.82 -4.16
N PHE A 624 21.85 23.41 -3.88
CA PHE A 624 22.19 22.58 -2.72
C PHE A 624 21.77 23.25 -1.40
N GLY A 625 22.15 24.53 -1.20
CA GLY A 625 21.81 25.26 0.01
C GLY A 625 20.29 25.39 0.21
N LEU A 626 19.55 25.69 -0.86
CA LEU A 626 18.09 25.78 -0.82
C LEU A 626 17.41 24.43 -0.51
N LEU A 627 17.86 23.35 -1.15
CA LEU A 627 17.35 22.01 -0.89
C LEU A 627 17.62 21.57 0.56
N TRP A 628 18.84 21.82 1.05
CA TRP A 628 19.21 21.47 2.43
C TRP A 628 18.31 22.20 3.45
N VAL A 629 18.11 23.52 3.31
CA VAL A 629 17.21 24.29 4.16
C VAL A 629 15.78 23.73 4.10
N TYR A 630 15.27 23.44 2.90
CA TYR A 630 13.93 22.89 2.74
C TYR A 630 13.76 21.51 3.42
N LEU A 631 14.74 20.61 3.29
CA LEU A 631 14.70 19.29 3.94
C LEU A 631 14.71 19.40 5.46
N VAL A 632 15.49 20.34 6.02
CA VAL A 632 15.49 20.64 7.46
C VAL A 632 14.11 21.13 7.91
N MET A 633 13.46 22.01 7.14
CA MET A 633 12.08 22.47 7.44
C MET A 633 11.02 21.36 7.34
N ARG A 634 11.34 20.25 6.68
CA ARG A 634 10.48 19.06 6.55
C ARG A 634 10.74 17.99 7.61
N ASN A 635 11.44 18.33 8.70
CA ASN A 635 11.77 17.45 9.82
C ASN A 635 12.69 16.27 9.49
N PHE A 636 13.47 16.35 8.40
CA PHE A 636 14.59 15.41 8.21
C PHE A 636 15.69 15.70 9.22
N THR A 637 16.42 14.66 9.65
CA THR A 637 17.59 14.90 10.51
C THR A 637 18.65 15.71 9.75
N VAL A 638 19.49 16.45 10.48
CA VAL A 638 20.53 17.29 9.88
C VAL A 638 21.50 16.47 9.01
N ILE A 639 21.82 15.25 9.44
CA ILE A 639 22.73 14.35 8.72
C ILE A 639 22.07 13.81 7.44
N GLU A 640 20.83 13.32 7.52
CA GLU A 640 20.10 12.82 6.35
C GLU A 640 19.87 13.93 5.32
N SER A 641 19.43 15.10 5.76
CA SER A 641 19.18 16.25 4.87
C SER A 641 20.45 16.70 4.14
N LEU A 642 21.59 16.77 4.85
CA LEU A 642 22.88 17.10 4.24
C LEU A 642 23.29 16.03 3.22
N PHE A 643 23.22 14.75 3.59
CA PHE A 643 23.59 13.63 2.71
C PHE A 643 22.76 13.63 1.41
N TYR A 644 21.44 13.76 1.52
CA TYR A 644 20.55 13.80 0.36
C TYR A 644 20.83 14.98 -0.56
N ALA A 645 21.00 16.18 0.00
CA ALA A 645 21.34 17.36 -0.80
C ALA A 645 22.68 17.20 -1.53
N LEU A 646 23.67 16.60 -0.87
CA LEU A 646 25.01 16.37 -1.42
C LEU A 646 25.00 15.35 -2.56
N CYS A 647 24.21 14.28 -2.44
CA CYS A 647 23.99 13.32 -3.53
C CYS A 647 23.39 13.99 -4.78
N VAL A 648 22.41 14.89 -4.61
CA VAL A 648 21.80 15.62 -5.75
C VAL A 648 22.81 16.54 -6.42
N MET A 649 23.60 17.26 -5.63
CA MET A 649 24.66 18.14 -6.13
C MET A 649 25.67 17.34 -6.95
N LEU A 650 26.15 16.21 -6.43
CA LEU A 650 27.09 15.33 -7.12
C LEU A 650 26.49 14.75 -8.42
N LEU A 651 25.24 14.30 -8.39
CA LEU A 651 24.55 13.77 -9.57
C LEU A 651 24.47 14.85 -10.67
N ASN A 652 24.03 16.05 -10.31
CA ASN A 652 23.88 17.17 -11.24
C ASN A 652 25.23 17.59 -11.84
N LEU A 653 26.28 17.66 -11.00
CA LEU A 653 27.64 18.00 -11.42
C LEU A 653 28.26 16.90 -12.32
N CYS A 654 28.04 15.62 -12.02
CA CYS A 654 28.47 14.51 -12.87
C CYS A 654 27.78 14.56 -14.25
N ILE A 655 26.46 14.75 -14.29
CA ILE A 655 25.70 14.83 -15.54
C ILE A 655 26.12 16.05 -16.37
N ALA A 656 26.31 17.20 -15.72
CA ALA A 656 26.85 18.41 -16.34
C ALA A 656 28.23 18.16 -16.95
N SER A 657 29.10 17.50 -16.20
CA SER A 657 30.46 17.20 -16.63
C SER A 657 30.50 16.30 -17.85
N ILE A 658 29.71 15.22 -17.84
CA ILE A 658 29.59 14.29 -18.98
C ILE A 658 29.02 15.00 -20.21
N HIS A 659 27.98 15.81 -20.04
CA HIS A 659 27.33 16.49 -21.16
C HIS A 659 28.27 17.51 -21.83
N LEU A 660 28.96 18.32 -21.04
CA LEU A 660 29.96 19.26 -21.52
C LEU A 660 31.11 18.53 -22.22
N PHE A 661 31.71 17.52 -21.59
CA PHE A 661 32.81 16.76 -22.15
C PHE A 661 32.50 16.17 -23.54
N LEU A 662 31.28 15.64 -23.74
CA LEU A 662 30.86 15.03 -25.00
C LEU A 662 30.53 16.04 -26.11
N SER A 663 30.20 17.29 -25.77
CA SER A 663 29.69 18.30 -26.72
C SER A 663 30.69 19.44 -27.00
N GLU A 664 31.60 19.71 -26.08
CA GLU A 664 32.49 20.87 -26.06
C GLU A 664 33.39 20.94 -27.30
N LYS A 665 34.08 19.85 -27.67
CA LYS A 665 35.04 19.86 -28.79
C LYS A 665 34.38 20.12 -30.14
N LYS A 666 33.23 19.48 -30.42
CA LYS A 666 32.53 19.61 -31.71
C LYS A 666 31.88 20.98 -31.84
N GLN A 667 31.22 21.45 -30.78
CA GLN A 667 30.49 22.71 -30.81
C GLN A 667 31.38 23.95 -30.67
N SER A 668 32.54 23.86 -30.00
CA SER A 668 33.52 24.97 -29.96
C SER A 668 34.12 25.25 -31.34
N ILE A 669 34.30 24.20 -32.16
CA ILE A 669 34.72 24.33 -33.56
C ILE A 669 33.61 24.95 -34.42
N ASP A 670 32.35 24.52 -34.23
CA ASP A 670 31.20 25.07 -34.97
C ASP A 670 30.89 26.52 -34.59
N ALA A 671 31.11 26.91 -33.32
CA ALA A 671 30.86 28.26 -32.83
C ALA A 671 31.78 29.33 -33.44
N LEU A 672 32.97 28.94 -33.92
CA LEU A 672 33.92 29.81 -34.63
C LEU A 672 33.72 29.84 -36.15
N LYS A 673 33.10 28.79 -36.73
CA LYS A 673 32.86 28.69 -38.18
C LYS A 673 31.69 29.55 -38.70
N ASN A 674 30.75 29.94 -37.83
CA ASN A 674 29.60 30.78 -38.18
C ASN A 674 29.88 32.29 -38.00
N ASN A 675 31.08 32.74 -38.37
CA ASN A 675 31.38 34.16 -38.53
C ASN A 675 31.05 34.63 -39.94
#